data_AF-A0A2C9K6R6-F1
#
_entry.id   AF-A0A2C9K6R6-F1
#
_cell.length_a   1.000
_cell.length_b   1.000
_cell.length_c   1.000
_cell.angle_alpha   90.00
_cell.angle_beta   90.00
_cell.angle_gamma   90.00
#
_symmetry.space_group_name_H-M   'P 1'
#
loop_
_entity.id
_entity.type
_entity.pdbx_description
1 polymer ?
#
loop_
_entity_poly.entity_id
_entity_poly.type
_entity_poly.pdbx_seq_one_letter_code
_entity_poly.pdbx_strand_id
1 'polypeptide(L)'
;MIFFWSLLLLFNRALGALPNVPDCHAAQDAPFDTTNPISLFGVTHEISNKATPQRTGNLRQRGPLPTGHFATNHIKNKDIWPIIQTPYQVLLTNQGSVLDANPMNRWSDPKRTDFMEQQSAWEQGKPWNKLNDMGSNLRQMTSGPDGTPLAGFSGKSGVRVSIHGAGEPELTAFGELYANFIYHGNGGSMEVPVVRGAALMTHVFKGANPVVKPYCLSSINRHNTNFDCPVMPSAGDGGSGNIDGECHGGTLTITLHNSKVVSDLSLIQWAAEPKSNWGRTFMRSCDAAHCTAEDGGKTVKIRIPNSSGTMSFAVNYIGHYLVPQDWTNHPAETTCSGRRQARAPGDISLTATCTASHDLTIDVNLGPEAFPGLDHFQYALETATTWHTGFTPGMHVCTPSTCQHTGSHVIIKTKAPSNDYKLAVNIVGITTLPRGAWLEQPYQGRCDGSTVTDGSGSPQGTQQPPAHTQSPVNVNYAYTAGDINAFNTKFVMELSEPGNELPNQSRKFILYFSSPVRARIDQGAQEITFEPQAGGQYNGLLQVAYAGASPRGDGSQVNFFDKYAGVYSHNPEVKYCVSRSRNKGYVSFDWHPVDASGSPARSGTLLMATMPHQALILSRTHQLVDTPFTFKGYEGNDWLMEYDVLHTEVDPDPAGVAKVRANPAQLQVLFFLRHE
;
A
#
# COMPACT_ATOMS: atom_id res chain seq x y z
N MET A 1 44.41 -23.20 -45.41
CA MET A 1 43.06 -22.96 -45.96
C MET A 1 41.99 -23.64 -45.09
N ILE A 2 42.00 -23.42 -43.77
CA ILE A 2 41.08 -24.06 -42.78
C ILE A 2 40.58 -23.03 -41.73
N PHE A 3 40.96 -21.75 -41.82
CA PHE A 3 40.68 -20.77 -40.76
C PHE A 3 39.53 -19.78 -41.06
N PHE A 4 38.83 -19.90 -42.19
CA PHE A 4 37.89 -18.87 -42.65
C PHE A 4 36.39 -19.23 -42.52
N TRP A 5 36.05 -20.44 -42.06
CA TRP A 5 34.65 -20.90 -41.99
C TRP A 5 34.04 -20.93 -40.58
N SER A 6 34.83 -20.70 -39.53
CA SER A 6 34.33 -20.75 -38.15
C SER A 6 33.93 -19.39 -37.57
N LEU A 7 34.10 -18.29 -38.33
CA LEU A 7 33.80 -16.92 -37.87
C LEU A 7 32.45 -16.37 -38.39
N LEU A 8 31.73 -17.11 -39.24
CA LEU A 8 30.44 -16.68 -39.82
C LEU A 8 29.19 -17.29 -39.14
N LEU A 9 29.37 -18.11 -38.10
CA LEU A 9 28.28 -18.74 -37.33
C LEU A 9 28.06 -18.13 -35.93
N LEU A 10 28.80 -17.07 -35.59
CA LEU A 10 28.61 -16.31 -34.36
C LEU A 10 28.37 -14.85 -34.75
N PHE A 11 27.24 -14.30 -34.33
CA PHE A 11 26.77 -12.91 -34.58
C PHE A 11 26.03 -12.64 -35.89
N ASN A 12 24.93 -13.37 -36.11
CA ASN A 12 23.71 -12.76 -36.65
C ASN A 12 22.63 -12.82 -35.57
N ARG A 13 22.80 -12.05 -34.48
CA ARG A 13 21.64 -11.65 -33.67
C ARG A 13 20.91 -10.58 -34.49
N ALA A 14 20.01 -11.03 -35.35
CA ALA A 14 19.03 -10.14 -35.93
C ALA A 14 18.16 -9.59 -34.77
N LEU A 15 18.01 -8.27 -34.74
CA LEU A 15 17.14 -7.53 -33.84
C LEU A 15 15.74 -8.19 -33.79
N GLY A 16 15.17 -8.40 -32.61
CA GLY A 16 13.80 -8.88 -32.43
C GLY A 16 13.45 -10.21 -33.12
N ALA A 17 14.45 -11.04 -33.42
CA ALA A 17 14.24 -12.25 -34.22
C ALA A 17 13.76 -13.44 -33.37
N LEU A 18 12.71 -14.09 -33.86
CA LEU A 18 12.31 -15.41 -33.40
C LEU A 18 13.49 -16.39 -33.51
N PRO A 19 13.57 -17.42 -32.64
CA PRO A 19 14.66 -18.38 -32.69
C PRO A 19 14.66 -19.09 -34.04
N ASN A 20 15.86 -19.28 -34.60
CA ASN A 20 16.04 -19.97 -35.87
C ASN A 20 15.82 -21.49 -35.69
N VAL A 21 14.55 -21.89 -35.60
CA VAL A 21 14.10 -23.28 -35.49
C VAL A 21 13.26 -23.61 -36.73
N PRO A 22 13.50 -24.76 -37.41
CA PRO A 22 12.89 -25.05 -38.71
C PRO A 22 11.36 -24.99 -38.75
N ASP A 23 10.66 -25.23 -37.63
CA ASP A 23 9.21 -25.20 -37.52
C ASP A 23 8.67 -23.96 -36.77
N CYS A 24 9.54 -23.04 -36.37
CA CYS A 24 9.17 -21.75 -35.81
C CYS A 24 9.16 -20.70 -36.91
N HIS A 25 8.03 -20.59 -37.60
CA HIS A 25 7.78 -19.46 -38.49
C HIS A 25 6.97 -18.40 -37.75
N ALA A 26 7.30 -17.12 -38.00
CA ALA A 26 6.47 -16.03 -37.50
C ALA A 26 5.04 -16.28 -37.93
N ALA A 27 4.13 -16.37 -36.95
CA ALA A 27 2.71 -16.39 -37.24
C ALA A 27 2.39 -15.10 -37.97
N GLN A 28 1.99 -15.21 -39.22
CA GLN A 28 1.46 -14.08 -39.96
C GLN A 28 0.01 -13.88 -39.53
N ASP A 29 -0.46 -12.64 -39.49
CA ASP A 29 -1.88 -12.31 -39.47
C ASP A 29 -2.52 -12.78 -40.78
N ALA A 30 -2.70 -14.09 -40.92
CA ALA A 30 -3.50 -14.67 -41.97
C ALA A 30 -4.96 -14.61 -41.53
N PRO A 31 -5.88 -14.13 -42.38
CA PRO A 31 -7.29 -14.21 -42.06
C PRO A 31 -7.66 -15.67 -41.81
N PHE A 32 -8.25 -15.95 -40.65
CA PHE A 32 -8.75 -17.30 -40.32
C PHE A 32 -9.74 -17.79 -41.38
N ASP A 33 -10.52 -16.86 -41.93
CA ASP A 33 -11.41 -17.07 -43.06
C ASP A 33 -11.51 -15.76 -43.88
N THR A 34 -11.68 -15.89 -45.18
CA THR A 34 -11.95 -14.78 -46.12
C THR A 34 -13.44 -14.54 -46.35
N THR A 35 -14.31 -15.39 -45.77
CA THR A 35 -15.76 -15.22 -45.84
C THR A 35 -16.16 -13.82 -45.39
N ASN A 36 -16.94 -13.13 -46.24
CA ASN A 36 -17.41 -11.79 -45.92
C ASN A 36 -18.49 -11.87 -44.82
N PRO A 37 -18.24 -11.36 -43.60
CA PRO A 37 -19.25 -11.39 -42.54
C PRO A 37 -20.52 -10.62 -42.92
N ILE A 38 -20.44 -9.65 -43.84
CA ILE A 38 -21.60 -8.90 -44.32
C ILE A 38 -22.61 -9.81 -45.03
N SER A 39 -22.16 -10.84 -45.78
CA SER A 39 -23.11 -11.74 -46.45
C SER A 39 -23.81 -12.69 -45.47
N LEU A 40 -23.27 -12.88 -44.27
CA LEU A 40 -23.87 -13.72 -43.23
C LEU A 40 -24.74 -12.92 -42.25
N PHE A 41 -24.26 -11.76 -41.82
CA PHE A 41 -24.85 -10.97 -40.73
C PHE A 41 -25.49 -9.66 -41.19
N GLY A 42 -25.31 -9.25 -42.45
CA GLY A 42 -25.71 -7.95 -42.96
C GLY A 42 -24.80 -6.80 -42.49
N VAL A 43 -25.15 -5.57 -42.88
CA VAL A 43 -24.49 -4.34 -42.39
C VAL A 43 -25.45 -3.64 -41.43
N THR A 44 -24.93 -3.19 -40.29
CA THR A 44 -25.65 -2.29 -39.37
C THR A 44 -24.96 -0.93 -39.29
N HIS A 45 -25.75 0.13 -39.23
CA HIS A 45 -25.30 1.52 -39.04
C HIS A 45 -25.67 2.06 -37.65
N GLU A 46 -26.16 1.22 -36.74
CA GLU A 46 -26.67 1.68 -35.44
C GLU A 46 -25.62 2.39 -34.58
N ILE A 47 -24.35 2.02 -34.69
CA ILE A 47 -23.26 2.54 -33.86
C ILE A 47 -22.59 3.77 -34.49
N SER A 48 -22.63 3.94 -35.82
CA SER A 48 -21.85 4.97 -36.54
C SER A 48 -22.18 6.39 -36.08
N ASN A 49 -23.44 6.64 -35.71
CA ASN A 49 -23.91 7.94 -35.26
C ASN A 49 -23.93 8.08 -33.72
N LYS A 50 -23.77 6.98 -32.98
CA LYS A 50 -23.84 6.98 -31.50
C LYS A 50 -22.46 7.06 -30.84
N ALA A 51 -21.42 6.53 -31.49
CA ALA A 51 -20.07 6.44 -30.94
C ALA A 51 -19.00 6.75 -32.00
N THR A 52 -19.09 7.94 -32.62
CA THR A 52 -18.13 8.38 -33.63
C THR A 52 -16.74 8.56 -33.01
N PRO A 53 -15.70 7.91 -33.55
CA PRO A 53 -14.33 8.11 -33.08
C PRO A 53 -13.89 9.57 -33.23
N GLN A 54 -13.16 10.08 -32.25
CA GLN A 54 -12.54 11.40 -32.26
C GLN A 54 -11.02 11.25 -32.21
N ARG A 55 -10.27 12.34 -32.50
CA ARG A 55 -8.80 12.36 -32.36
C ARG A 55 -8.09 11.31 -33.21
N THR A 56 -8.65 10.92 -34.36
CA THR A 56 -8.09 9.86 -35.21
C THR A 56 -7.39 10.37 -36.46
N GLY A 57 -7.33 11.69 -36.67
CA GLY A 57 -6.87 12.29 -37.93
C GLY A 57 -7.45 11.56 -39.14
N ASN A 58 -6.57 11.12 -40.04
CA ASN A 58 -6.92 10.34 -41.24
C ASN A 58 -6.87 8.81 -41.03
N LEU A 59 -6.65 8.29 -39.82
CA LEU A 59 -6.51 6.85 -39.60
C LEU A 59 -7.74 6.05 -40.01
N ARG A 60 -8.95 6.58 -39.78
CA ARG A 60 -10.20 5.92 -40.16
C ARG A 60 -10.31 5.69 -41.68
N GLN A 61 -9.67 6.54 -42.48
CA GLN A 61 -9.63 6.39 -43.94
C GLN A 61 -8.66 5.30 -44.39
N ARG A 62 -7.67 4.96 -43.54
CA ARG A 62 -6.66 3.94 -43.80
C ARG A 62 -7.10 2.54 -43.37
N GLY A 63 -8.12 2.43 -42.52
CA GLY A 63 -8.61 1.14 -42.07
C GLY A 63 -9.49 1.18 -40.82
N PRO A 64 -9.80 0.00 -40.27
CA PRO A 64 -10.50 -0.10 -39.00
C PRO A 64 -9.68 0.52 -37.87
N LEU A 65 -10.38 1.09 -36.90
CA LEU A 65 -9.79 1.63 -35.67
C LEU A 65 -9.93 0.59 -34.57
N PRO A 66 -9.01 0.55 -33.60
CA PRO A 66 -9.08 -0.41 -32.53
C PRO A 66 -10.21 -0.04 -31.56
N THR A 67 -10.97 -1.04 -31.11
CA THR A 67 -12.07 -0.85 -30.14
C THR A 67 -11.78 -1.47 -28.77
N GLY A 68 -10.77 -2.35 -28.69
CA GLY A 68 -10.29 -3.00 -27.45
C GLY A 68 -8.84 -2.70 -27.09
N HIS A 69 -8.21 -1.73 -27.76
CA HIS A 69 -6.82 -1.34 -27.51
C HIS A 69 -6.69 -0.44 -26.28
N PHE A 70 -5.51 -0.40 -25.65
CA PHE A 70 -5.29 0.36 -24.42
C PHE A 70 -5.45 1.88 -24.60
N ALA A 71 -5.24 2.38 -25.81
CA ALA A 71 -5.42 3.78 -26.16
C ALA A 71 -6.83 4.13 -26.63
N THR A 72 -7.75 3.15 -26.71
CA THR A 72 -9.11 3.38 -27.27
C THR A 72 -9.87 4.46 -26.51
N ASN A 73 -9.64 4.61 -25.20
CA ASN A 73 -10.30 5.63 -24.39
C ASN A 73 -9.98 7.06 -24.84
N HIS A 74 -8.89 7.29 -25.57
CA HIS A 74 -8.53 8.60 -26.12
C HIS A 74 -9.11 8.88 -27.50
N ILE A 75 -9.81 7.93 -28.12
CA ILE A 75 -10.48 8.14 -29.41
C ILE A 75 -12.01 8.00 -29.32
N LYS A 76 -12.56 7.90 -28.11
CA LYS A 76 -14.02 7.86 -27.85
C LYS A 76 -14.57 9.29 -27.72
N ASN A 77 -15.87 9.44 -27.96
CA ASN A 77 -16.58 10.73 -27.94
C ASN A 77 -17.00 11.21 -26.53
N LYS A 78 -16.82 10.40 -25.49
CA LYS A 78 -17.18 10.72 -24.10
C LYS A 78 -16.15 10.14 -23.13
N ASP A 79 -15.90 10.90 -22.06
CA ASP A 79 -15.07 10.57 -20.90
C ASP A 79 -13.69 10.02 -21.25
N ILE A 80 -12.69 10.90 -21.29
CA ILE A 80 -11.30 10.53 -21.53
C ILE A 80 -10.76 9.90 -20.25
N TRP A 81 -10.48 8.60 -20.32
CA TRP A 81 -9.83 7.87 -19.24
C TRP A 81 -8.33 7.76 -19.50
N PRO A 82 -7.50 7.80 -18.44
CA PRO A 82 -6.06 7.66 -18.58
C PRO A 82 -5.65 6.35 -19.26
N ILE A 83 -4.60 6.42 -20.07
CA ILE A 83 -3.85 5.25 -20.52
C ILE A 83 -3.02 4.75 -19.33
N ILE A 84 -3.27 3.50 -18.94
CA ILE A 84 -2.45 2.82 -17.94
C ILE A 84 -1.26 2.18 -18.67
N GLN A 85 -0.07 2.74 -18.46
CA GLN A 85 1.18 2.29 -19.05
C GLN A 85 2.27 2.25 -17.98
N THR A 86 2.40 1.15 -17.26
CA THR A 86 3.41 0.98 -16.21
C THR A 86 4.82 1.42 -16.68
N PRO A 87 5.52 2.28 -15.91
CA PRO A 87 5.22 2.74 -14.55
C PRO A 87 4.38 4.03 -14.46
N TYR A 88 3.71 4.44 -15.55
CA TYR A 88 2.93 5.68 -15.64
C TYR A 88 1.44 5.46 -15.85
N GLN A 89 0.66 6.48 -15.48
CA GLN A 89 -0.63 6.76 -16.08
C GLN A 89 -0.51 8.03 -16.92
N VAL A 90 -1.09 8.00 -18.11
CA VAL A 90 -0.95 9.05 -19.12
C VAL A 90 -2.33 9.56 -19.49
N LEU A 91 -2.58 10.85 -19.31
CA LEU A 91 -3.81 11.51 -19.74
C LEU A 91 -3.49 12.56 -20.81
N LEU A 92 -3.91 12.28 -22.05
CA LEU A 92 -3.77 13.19 -23.18
C LEU A 92 -5.02 14.08 -23.31
N THR A 93 -4.84 15.38 -23.07
CA THR A 93 -5.87 16.42 -23.17
C THR A 93 -5.41 17.53 -24.12
N ASN A 94 -6.26 18.48 -24.47
CA ASN A 94 -5.85 19.67 -25.22
C ASN A 94 -4.82 20.56 -24.51
N GLN A 95 -4.64 20.42 -23.19
CA GLN A 95 -3.61 21.15 -22.45
C GLN A 95 -2.24 20.47 -22.51
N GLY A 96 -2.12 19.34 -23.21
CA GLY A 96 -0.92 18.50 -23.28
C GLY A 96 -1.11 17.14 -22.62
N SER A 97 0.00 16.42 -22.48
CA SER A 97 0.07 15.10 -21.88
C SER A 97 0.40 15.19 -20.40
N VAL A 98 -0.50 14.73 -19.53
CA VAL A 98 -0.25 14.59 -18.10
C VAL A 98 0.29 13.20 -17.81
N LEU A 99 1.41 13.13 -17.12
CA LEU A 99 2.06 11.92 -16.67
C LEU A 99 2.03 11.86 -15.15
N ASP A 100 1.67 10.72 -14.60
CA ASP A 100 1.81 10.47 -13.18
C ASP A 100 2.29 9.07 -12.90
N ALA A 101 2.83 8.88 -11.71
CA ALA A 101 3.27 7.59 -11.23
C ALA A 101 2.08 6.61 -11.18
N ASN A 102 2.31 5.41 -11.68
CA ASN A 102 1.43 4.26 -11.53
C ASN A 102 2.16 3.16 -10.76
N PRO A 103 2.45 3.38 -9.46
CA PRO A 103 3.03 2.32 -8.66
C PRO A 103 1.98 1.22 -8.54
N MET A 104 2.21 0.03 -9.11
CA MET A 104 1.39 -1.12 -8.73
C MET A 104 1.90 -1.64 -7.38
N ASN A 105 1.67 -0.86 -6.31
CA ASN A 105 1.66 -1.49 -5.00
C ASN A 105 0.43 -2.40 -4.96
N ARG A 106 0.67 -3.68 -4.69
CA ARG A 106 -0.36 -4.70 -4.61
C ARG A 106 -0.88 -4.74 -3.20
N TRP A 107 -2.19 -4.59 -3.07
CA TRP A 107 -2.86 -4.60 -1.79
C TRP A 107 -3.99 -5.63 -1.80
N SER A 108 -4.15 -6.37 -0.70
CA SER A 108 -5.30 -7.27 -0.49
C SER A 108 -6.55 -6.47 -0.11
N ASP A 109 -7.63 -6.58 -0.88
CA ASP A 109 -8.93 -5.97 -0.51
C ASP A 109 -9.55 -6.71 0.67
N PRO A 110 -9.78 -6.07 1.83
CA PRO A 110 -10.50 -6.71 2.93
C PRO A 110 -11.99 -6.91 2.61
N LYS A 111 -12.56 -6.22 1.59
CA LYS A 111 -14.00 -6.26 1.26
C LYS A 111 -14.40 -7.29 0.20
N ARG A 112 -13.45 -7.99 -0.41
CA ARG A 112 -13.72 -8.94 -1.50
C ARG A 112 -13.23 -10.33 -1.13
N THR A 113 -14.06 -11.07 -0.39
CA THR A 113 -14.03 -12.53 -0.38
C THR A 113 -14.46 -13.04 -1.76
N ASP A 114 -13.56 -13.65 -2.50
CA ASP A 114 -13.98 -14.44 -3.66
C ASP A 114 -14.61 -15.73 -3.12
N PHE A 115 -15.87 -15.99 -3.48
CA PHE A 115 -16.60 -17.18 -3.06
C PHE A 115 -16.08 -18.46 -3.72
N MET A 116 -15.24 -18.35 -4.76
CA MET A 116 -14.87 -19.47 -5.62
C MET A 116 -13.60 -20.23 -5.21
N GLU A 117 -12.74 -19.71 -4.33
CA GLU A 117 -11.53 -20.44 -3.88
C GLU A 117 -11.20 -20.20 -2.40
N GLN A 118 -11.08 -21.27 -1.64
CA GLN A 118 -10.85 -21.30 -0.17
C GLN A 118 -9.45 -20.82 0.28
N GLN A 119 -8.75 -20.01 -0.50
CA GLN A 119 -7.49 -19.39 -0.06
C GLN A 119 -7.64 -17.89 0.01
N SER A 120 -7.77 -17.43 1.23
CA SER A 120 -8.10 -16.07 1.53
C SER A 120 -6.98 -15.59 2.45
N ALA A 121 -6.14 -14.69 1.94
CA ALA A 121 -4.91 -14.24 2.60
C ALA A 121 -5.18 -13.24 3.75
N TRP A 122 -6.31 -13.38 4.44
CA TRP A 122 -6.73 -12.49 5.52
C TRP A 122 -6.36 -13.09 6.88
N GLU A 123 -5.75 -12.27 7.71
CA GLU A 123 -6.12 -12.23 9.12
C GLU A 123 -7.31 -11.28 9.22
N GLN A 124 -8.36 -11.67 9.94
CA GLN A 124 -9.56 -10.85 10.10
C GLN A 124 -9.18 -9.52 10.70
N GLY A 125 -9.60 -8.43 10.05
CA GLY A 125 -9.29 -7.09 10.55
C GLY A 125 -7.81 -6.72 10.44
N LYS A 126 -7.16 -6.90 9.28
CA LYS A 126 -5.92 -6.15 8.98
C LYS A 126 -6.09 -5.40 7.65
N PRO A 127 -5.82 -4.08 7.59
CA PRO A 127 -6.01 -3.32 6.38
C PRO A 127 -4.84 -3.61 5.44
N TRP A 128 -5.15 -4.04 4.21
CA TRP A 128 -4.25 -4.03 3.06
C TRP A 128 -2.83 -4.54 3.33
N ASN A 129 -2.63 -5.85 3.29
CA ASN A 129 -1.28 -6.39 3.27
C ASN A 129 -0.65 -6.06 1.91
N LYS A 130 0.50 -5.37 1.93
CA LYS A 130 1.33 -5.23 0.73
C LYS A 130 1.81 -6.63 0.34
N LEU A 131 1.34 -7.12 -0.80
CA LEU A 131 1.73 -8.43 -1.29
C LEU A 131 3.11 -8.31 -1.94
N ASN A 132 4.13 -8.83 -1.25
CA ASN A 132 5.51 -8.85 -1.73
C ASN A 132 5.81 -10.03 -2.68
N ASP A 133 4.88 -10.98 -2.83
CA ASP A 133 5.05 -12.18 -3.66
C ASP A 133 3.82 -12.44 -4.56
N MET A 134 4.06 -13.15 -5.66
CA MET A 134 3.15 -13.48 -6.77
C MET A 134 2.24 -14.67 -6.51
N GLY A 135 2.06 -15.11 -5.25
CA GLY A 135 1.20 -16.24 -4.90
C GLY A 135 -0.05 -16.28 -5.76
N SER A 136 -0.17 -17.32 -6.57
CA SER A 136 -1.24 -17.48 -7.55
C SER A 136 -2.58 -17.52 -6.81
N ASN A 137 -3.56 -16.76 -7.30
CA ASN A 137 -5.00 -16.80 -6.98
C ASN A 137 -5.57 -15.63 -6.15
N LEU A 138 -4.80 -14.61 -5.78
CA LEU A 138 -5.37 -13.40 -5.15
C LEU A 138 -5.69 -12.32 -6.20
N ARG A 139 -6.92 -11.78 -6.17
CA ARG A 139 -7.34 -10.65 -7.00
C ARG A 139 -6.56 -9.40 -6.61
N GLN A 140 -5.81 -8.84 -7.55
CA GLN A 140 -4.86 -7.75 -7.32
C GLN A 140 -5.52 -6.38 -7.52
N MET A 141 -5.26 -5.43 -6.61
CA MET A 141 -5.56 -4.01 -6.84
C MET A 141 -4.29 -3.19 -7.01
N THR A 142 -4.37 -2.20 -7.88
CA THR A 142 -3.33 -1.19 -8.10
C THR A 142 -3.60 0.01 -7.20
N SER A 143 -2.57 0.51 -6.51
CA SER A 143 -2.65 1.83 -5.88
C SER A 143 -2.68 2.93 -6.94
N GLY A 144 -3.32 4.05 -6.60
CA GLY A 144 -3.15 5.28 -7.34
C GLY A 144 -1.78 5.93 -7.09
N PRO A 145 -1.55 7.11 -7.67
CA PRO A 145 -0.25 7.78 -7.67
C PRO A 145 0.30 8.17 -6.29
N ASP A 146 -0.58 8.26 -5.27
CA ASP A 146 -0.28 8.52 -3.86
C ASP A 146 0.08 7.25 -3.07
N GLY A 147 0.09 6.08 -3.73
CA GLY A 147 0.29 4.79 -3.08
C GLY A 147 -0.96 4.22 -2.39
N THR A 148 -2.10 4.92 -2.43
CA THR A 148 -3.36 4.48 -1.82
C THR A 148 -4.09 3.50 -2.74
N PRO A 149 -4.61 2.37 -2.23
CA PRO A 149 -5.54 1.52 -2.98
C PRO A 149 -6.74 2.34 -3.46
N LEU A 150 -7.20 2.15 -4.70
CA LEU A 150 -8.39 2.81 -5.26
C LEU A 150 -8.29 4.32 -5.55
N ALA A 151 -7.13 4.96 -5.34
CA ALA A 151 -6.94 6.33 -5.79
C ALA A 151 -6.99 6.41 -7.33
N GLY A 152 -7.97 7.16 -7.85
CA GLY A 152 -8.12 7.41 -9.28
C GLY A 152 -7.18 8.53 -9.75
N PHE A 153 -6.52 8.34 -10.88
CA PHE A 153 -5.75 9.42 -11.50
C PHE A 153 -6.69 10.40 -12.19
N SER A 154 -6.81 11.60 -11.62
CA SER A 154 -7.68 12.68 -12.14
C SER A 154 -6.98 13.59 -13.16
N GLY A 155 -5.70 13.35 -13.47
CA GLY A 155 -4.89 14.24 -14.33
C GLY A 155 -4.43 15.54 -13.66
N LYS A 156 -4.60 15.66 -12.34
CA LYS A 156 -4.16 16.82 -11.54
C LYS A 156 -2.96 16.50 -10.64
N SER A 157 -2.29 15.38 -10.89
CA SER A 157 -1.15 14.92 -10.11
C SER A 157 -0.02 14.55 -11.08
N GLY A 158 1.23 14.73 -10.66
CA GLY A 158 2.41 14.46 -11.49
C GLY A 158 2.84 15.64 -12.36
N VAL A 159 3.19 15.39 -13.62
CA VAL A 159 3.84 16.34 -14.54
C VAL A 159 3.09 16.41 -15.86
N ARG A 160 2.64 17.61 -16.24
CA ARG A 160 2.10 17.87 -17.58
C ARG A 160 3.19 18.41 -18.51
N VAL A 161 3.31 17.84 -19.69
CA VAL A 161 4.19 18.30 -20.77
C VAL A 161 3.33 18.78 -21.94
N SER A 162 3.67 19.94 -22.50
CA SER A 162 2.88 20.62 -23.52
C SER A 162 3.72 21.54 -24.41
N ILE A 163 3.06 22.13 -25.41
CA ILE A 163 3.55 23.23 -26.24
C ILE A 163 2.55 24.39 -26.17
N HIS A 164 3.01 25.62 -26.37
CA HIS A 164 2.10 26.77 -26.41
C HIS A 164 1.06 26.64 -27.53
N GLY A 165 -0.21 26.86 -27.17
CA GLY A 165 -1.32 26.74 -28.11
C GLY A 165 -1.64 25.32 -28.54
N ALA A 166 -1.24 24.30 -27.76
CA ALA A 166 -1.58 22.91 -28.03
C ALA A 166 -3.09 22.75 -28.27
N GLY A 167 -3.44 22.12 -29.39
CA GLY A 167 -4.80 21.66 -29.68
C GLY A 167 -5.10 20.29 -29.09
N GLU A 168 -6.22 19.70 -29.54
CA GLU A 168 -6.54 18.31 -29.27
C GLU A 168 -5.47 17.37 -29.87
N PRO A 169 -5.03 16.32 -29.15
CA PRO A 169 -4.09 15.36 -29.70
C PRO A 169 -4.74 14.52 -30.79
N GLU A 170 -3.99 14.16 -31.81
CA GLU A 170 -4.42 13.24 -32.86
C GLU A 170 -3.62 11.93 -32.81
N LEU A 171 -4.31 10.79 -32.75
CA LEU A 171 -3.71 9.47 -32.94
C LEU A 171 -3.24 9.34 -34.39
N THR A 172 -1.94 9.13 -34.59
CA THR A 172 -1.29 9.07 -35.92
C THR A 172 -0.89 7.64 -36.31
N ALA A 173 -0.65 6.78 -35.32
CA ALA A 173 -0.32 5.37 -35.50
C ALA A 173 -0.65 4.57 -34.24
N PHE A 174 -0.87 3.27 -34.39
CA PHE A 174 -1.00 2.32 -33.29
C PHE A 174 -0.56 0.93 -33.74
N GLY A 175 -0.13 0.12 -32.77
CA GLY A 175 0.17 -1.30 -32.94
C GLY A 175 -0.20 -2.02 -31.64
N GLU A 176 0.25 -3.26 -31.45
CA GLU A 176 -0.14 -4.07 -30.28
C GLU A 176 0.40 -3.48 -28.96
N LEU A 177 1.55 -2.81 -29.02
CA LEU A 177 2.28 -2.30 -27.86
C LEU A 177 2.34 -0.79 -27.78
N TYR A 178 1.83 -0.06 -28.79
CA TYR A 178 2.00 1.38 -28.86
C TYR A 178 0.80 2.12 -29.43
N ALA A 179 0.69 3.38 -29.06
CA ALA A 179 -0.17 4.37 -29.70
C ALA A 179 0.58 5.70 -29.77
N ASN A 180 0.67 6.29 -30.96
CA ASN A 180 1.38 7.53 -31.17
C ASN A 180 0.38 8.68 -31.34
N PHE A 181 0.58 9.75 -30.58
CA PHE A 181 -0.26 10.94 -30.64
C PHE A 181 0.56 12.15 -31.04
N ILE A 182 -0.01 13.07 -31.80
CA ILE A 182 0.62 14.35 -32.14
C ILE A 182 -0.22 15.52 -31.66
N TYR A 183 0.45 16.50 -31.08
CA TYR A 183 -0.08 17.82 -30.77
C TYR A 183 0.43 18.81 -31.80
N HIS A 184 -0.48 19.64 -32.31
CA HIS A 184 -0.15 20.82 -33.10
C HIS A 184 -0.33 22.06 -32.23
N GLY A 185 0.66 22.97 -32.26
CA GLY A 185 0.63 24.23 -31.54
C GLY A 185 0.95 25.40 -32.48
N ASN A 186 1.24 26.57 -31.89
CA ASN A 186 1.54 27.78 -32.66
C ASN A 186 2.93 27.71 -33.32
N GLY A 187 3.01 27.07 -34.48
CA GLY A 187 4.22 27.01 -35.31
C GLY A 187 5.10 25.76 -35.16
N GLY A 188 4.66 24.78 -34.38
CA GLY A 188 5.38 23.52 -34.19
C GLY A 188 4.50 22.38 -33.69
N SER A 189 5.12 21.23 -33.40
CA SER A 189 4.43 20.03 -32.97
C SER A 189 5.15 19.31 -31.83
N MET A 190 4.38 18.54 -31.06
CA MET A 190 4.88 17.61 -30.04
C MET A 190 4.25 16.25 -30.28
N GLU A 191 5.07 15.28 -30.64
CA GLU A 191 4.67 13.88 -30.79
C GLU A 191 4.90 13.13 -29.46
N VAL A 192 3.98 12.24 -29.11
CA VAL A 192 3.94 11.50 -27.84
C VAL A 192 3.76 10.02 -28.16
N PRO A 193 4.87 9.28 -28.38
CA PRO A 193 4.84 7.84 -28.52
C PRO A 193 4.55 7.18 -27.16
N VAL A 194 3.34 6.63 -27.00
CA VAL A 194 2.91 5.90 -25.80
C VAL A 194 3.18 4.42 -26.03
N VAL A 195 4.24 3.88 -25.42
CA VAL A 195 4.71 2.49 -25.60
C VAL A 195 4.63 1.69 -24.30
N ARG A 196 3.91 0.58 -24.30
CA ARG A 196 3.77 -0.30 -23.12
C ARG A 196 5.12 -0.72 -22.55
N GLY A 197 5.30 -0.44 -21.26
CA GLY A 197 6.50 -0.78 -20.52
C GLY A 197 7.63 0.25 -20.64
N ALA A 198 7.51 1.33 -21.44
CA ALA A 198 8.60 2.31 -21.52
C ALA A 198 8.86 2.95 -20.15
N ALA A 199 10.08 2.81 -19.62
CA ALA A 199 10.44 3.37 -18.32
C ALA A 199 10.60 4.89 -18.34
N LEU A 200 10.86 5.49 -19.51
CA LEU A 200 10.87 6.93 -19.73
C LEU A 200 9.76 7.29 -20.72
N MET A 201 8.88 8.20 -20.32
CA MET A 201 7.87 8.76 -21.23
C MET A 201 8.53 9.76 -22.16
N THR A 202 8.27 9.65 -23.46
CA THR A 202 8.98 10.45 -24.47
C THR A 202 8.05 11.44 -25.16
N HIS A 203 8.60 12.62 -25.44
CA HIS A 203 7.98 13.70 -26.21
C HIS A 203 8.97 14.19 -27.26
N VAL A 204 8.58 14.16 -28.53
CA VAL A 204 9.41 14.59 -29.66
C VAL A 204 8.91 15.95 -30.14
N PHE A 205 9.73 16.98 -29.97
CA PHE A 205 9.40 18.36 -30.33
C PHE A 205 10.00 18.70 -31.69
N LYS A 206 9.20 19.37 -32.53
CA LYS A 206 9.64 19.95 -33.81
C LYS A 206 9.15 21.38 -33.88
N GLY A 207 10.07 22.33 -33.86
CA GLY A 207 9.77 23.77 -33.91
C GLY A 207 8.89 24.26 -32.76
N ALA A 208 9.04 23.73 -31.54
CA ALA A 208 8.23 24.18 -30.40
C ALA A 208 9.01 24.09 -29.08
N ASN A 209 8.90 25.12 -28.25
CA ASN A 209 9.52 25.12 -26.92
C ASN A 209 8.67 24.29 -25.94
N PRO A 210 9.29 23.37 -25.17
CA PRO A 210 8.59 22.60 -24.15
C PRO A 210 8.10 23.49 -23.01
N VAL A 211 6.84 23.25 -22.63
CA VAL A 211 6.20 23.85 -21.46
C VAL A 211 5.79 22.74 -20.51
N VAL A 212 6.32 22.77 -19.30
CA VAL A 212 6.08 21.75 -18.27
C VAL A 212 5.32 22.37 -17.11
N LYS A 213 4.20 21.76 -16.74
CA LYS A 213 3.43 22.09 -15.53
C LYS A 213 3.50 20.93 -14.55
N PRO A 214 4.44 20.96 -13.60
CA PRO A 214 4.45 20.03 -12.48
C PRO A 214 3.41 20.45 -11.43
N TYR A 215 2.55 19.52 -11.01
CA TYR A 215 1.61 19.76 -9.92
C TYR A 215 2.33 19.56 -8.58
N CYS A 216 2.05 20.40 -7.57
CA CYS A 216 2.73 20.33 -6.27
C CYS A 216 4.26 20.47 -6.31
N LEU A 217 4.83 21.21 -7.26
CA LEU A 217 6.28 21.39 -7.34
C LEU A 217 6.82 22.16 -6.12
N SER A 218 7.64 21.46 -5.34
CA SER A 218 8.32 22.00 -4.16
C SER A 218 9.76 22.43 -4.45
N SER A 219 10.44 21.78 -5.40
CA SER A 219 11.74 22.23 -5.89
C SER A 219 12.07 21.65 -7.26
N ILE A 220 12.98 22.32 -7.96
CA ILE A 220 13.59 21.84 -9.20
C ILE A 220 15.10 22.12 -9.15
N ASN A 221 15.92 21.11 -9.38
CA ASN A 221 17.38 21.15 -9.16
C ASN A 221 17.74 21.73 -7.77
N ARG A 222 16.98 21.36 -6.73
CA ARG A 222 17.09 21.90 -5.35
C ARG A 222 16.81 23.41 -5.22
N HIS A 223 16.41 24.09 -6.29
CA HIS A 223 15.85 25.44 -6.20
C HIS A 223 14.41 25.34 -5.73
N ASN A 224 14.12 25.89 -4.55
CA ASN A 224 12.79 25.84 -3.95
C ASN A 224 11.78 26.60 -4.79
N THR A 225 10.60 26.01 -4.96
CA THR A 225 9.45 26.60 -5.64
C THR A 225 8.20 26.35 -4.82
N ASN A 226 7.11 27.03 -5.13
CA ASN A 226 5.83 26.77 -4.49
C ASN A 226 4.72 26.76 -5.54
N PHE A 227 4.58 25.62 -6.21
CA PHE A 227 3.49 25.44 -7.15
C PHE A 227 2.25 24.92 -6.44
N ASP A 228 1.08 25.32 -6.93
CA ASP A 228 -0.22 24.95 -6.40
C ASP A 228 -0.37 23.43 -6.35
N CYS A 229 -0.92 22.98 -5.23
CA CYS A 229 -1.29 21.59 -5.00
C CYS A 229 -2.80 21.43 -5.20
N PRO A 230 -3.26 20.98 -6.38
CA PRO A 230 -4.67 20.72 -6.58
C PRO A 230 -5.14 19.58 -5.69
N VAL A 231 -6.37 19.71 -5.19
CA VAL A 231 -7.05 18.64 -4.46
C VAL A 231 -7.45 17.56 -5.47
N MET A 232 -7.05 16.32 -5.21
CA MET A 232 -7.43 15.15 -6.00
C MET A 232 -8.70 14.56 -5.41
N PRO A 233 -9.85 14.58 -6.13
CA PRO A 233 -11.02 13.83 -5.68
C PRO A 233 -10.77 12.34 -5.90
N SER A 234 -10.64 11.57 -4.82
CA SER A 234 -10.64 10.11 -4.86
C SER A 234 -12.03 9.59 -4.49
N ALA A 235 -12.58 8.69 -5.32
CA ALA A 235 -13.78 7.92 -4.95
C ALA A 235 -13.54 7.03 -3.69
N GLY A 236 -12.29 6.91 -3.24
CA GLY A 236 -11.86 6.34 -1.97
C GLY A 236 -11.09 7.31 -1.08
N ASP A 237 -11.35 8.63 -1.15
CA ASP A 237 -10.72 9.68 -0.31
C ASP A 237 -10.87 9.43 1.19
N GLY A 238 -11.69 8.44 1.53
CA GLY A 238 -11.72 7.83 2.84
C GLY A 238 -10.36 7.46 3.42
N GLY A 239 -9.51 6.86 2.59
CA GLY A 239 -8.61 5.82 3.09
C GLY A 239 -9.42 4.58 3.50
N SER A 240 -8.84 3.77 4.37
CA SER A 240 -9.52 2.63 5.00
C SER A 240 -8.95 2.43 6.38
N GLY A 241 -9.80 1.98 7.30
CA GLY A 241 -9.40 1.69 8.66
C GLY A 241 -9.46 0.21 8.96
N ASN A 242 -8.65 -0.24 9.90
CA ASN A 242 -8.99 -1.37 10.73
C ASN A 242 -9.14 -0.91 12.17
N ILE A 243 -9.98 -1.61 12.94
CA ILE A 243 -10.09 -1.38 14.37
C ILE A 243 -9.74 -2.66 15.12
N ASP A 244 -8.89 -2.50 16.13
CA ASP A 244 -8.59 -3.54 17.10
C ASP A 244 -9.06 -3.06 18.48
N GLY A 245 -9.59 -3.97 19.29
CA GLY A 245 -10.13 -3.66 20.61
C GLY A 245 -9.36 -4.39 21.69
N GLU A 246 -8.64 -3.66 22.52
CA GLU A 246 -7.93 -4.19 23.68
C GLU A 246 -8.56 -3.66 24.96
N CYS A 247 -8.80 -4.53 25.93
CA CYS A 247 -9.30 -4.11 27.23
C CYS A 247 -8.20 -4.24 28.29
N HIS A 248 -7.87 -3.12 28.94
CA HIS A 248 -6.95 -3.07 30.06
C HIS A 248 -7.58 -2.30 31.23
N GLY A 249 -7.65 -2.92 32.41
CA GLY A 249 -8.10 -2.26 33.63
C GLY A 249 -9.55 -1.74 33.59
N GLY A 250 -10.44 -2.39 32.83
CA GLY A 250 -11.82 -1.90 32.61
C GLY A 250 -11.90 -0.68 31.69
N THR A 251 -10.84 -0.38 30.94
CA THR A 251 -10.84 0.58 29.85
C THR A 251 -10.72 -0.19 28.54
N LEU A 252 -11.70 -0.03 27.65
CA LEU A 252 -11.59 -0.47 26.27
C LEU A 252 -10.76 0.57 25.51
N THR A 253 -9.66 0.14 24.92
CA THR A 253 -8.90 0.91 23.95
C THR A 253 -9.22 0.36 22.57
N ILE A 254 -9.92 1.15 21.75
CA ILE A 254 -10.09 0.87 20.33
C ILE A 254 -8.94 1.55 19.61
N THR A 255 -8.12 0.77 18.92
CA THR A 255 -7.05 1.29 18.07
C THR A 255 -7.53 1.26 16.63
N LEU A 256 -7.76 2.44 16.06
CA LEU A 256 -8.03 2.63 14.65
C LEU A 256 -6.69 2.78 13.91
N HIS A 257 -6.36 1.78 13.10
CA HIS A 257 -5.23 1.81 12.17
C HIS A 257 -5.71 2.31 10.81
N ASN A 258 -5.21 3.46 10.36
CA ASN A 258 -5.63 4.10 9.13
C ASN A 258 -4.57 3.94 8.04
N SER A 259 -5.02 3.67 6.82
CA SER A 259 -4.14 3.72 5.64
C SER A 259 -3.73 5.15 5.29
N LYS A 260 -4.55 6.14 5.66
CA LYS A 260 -4.28 7.58 5.51
C LYS A 260 -4.14 8.28 6.86
N VAL A 261 -3.38 9.36 6.88
CA VAL A 261 -3.22 10.20 8.08
C VAL A 261 -4.55 10.86 8.41
N VAL A 262 -5.01 10.72 9.64
CA VAL A 262 -6.12 11.50 10.20
C VAL A 262 -5.56 12.82 10.71
N SER A 263 -5.74 13.88 9.93
CA SER A 263 -5.29 15.24 10.27
C SER A 263 -6.25 15.98 11.20
N ASP A 264 -7.53 15.59 11.19
CA ASP A 264 -8.59 16.15 12.03
C ASP A 264 -9.34 15.03 12.77
N LEU A 265 -9.09 14.91 14.07
CA LEU A 265 -9.75 13.92 14.92
C LEU A 265 -11.25 14.18 15.07
N SER A 266 -11.75 15.40 14.82
CA SER A 266 -13.19 15.71 14.93
C SER A 266 -14.04 14.96 13.89
N LEU A 267 -13.40 14.50 12.81
CA LEU A 267 -14.02 13.68 11.78
C LEU A 267 -14.12 12.20 12.17
N ILE A 268 -13.50 11.78 13.28
CA ILE A 268 -13.66 10.43 13.81
C ILE A 268 -14.88 10.38 14.71
N GLN A 269 -15.71 9.37 14.54
CA GLN A 269 -16.77 9.00 15.46
C GLN A 269 -16.61 7.54 15.85
N TRP A 270 -17.07 7.19 17.04
CA TRP A 270 -16.98 5.83 17.55
C TRP A 270 -18.25 5.45 18.30
N ALA A 271 -18.54 4.16 18.30
CA ALA A 271 -19.61 3.55 19.06
C ALA A 271 -19.00 2.37 19.83
N ALA A 272 -19.30 2.27 21.12
CA ALA A 272 -18.88 1.14 21.93
C ALA A 272 -19.85 0.92 23.08
N GLU A 273 -20.43 -0.27 23.15
CA GLU A 273 -21.43 -0.64 24.16
C GLU A 273 -21.32 -2.14 24.48
N PRO A 274 -21.83 -2.62 25.62
CA PRO A 274 -21.98 -4.05 25.86
C PRO A 274 -22.80 -4.71 24.74
N LYS A 275 -22.41 -5.92 24.34
CA LYS A 275 -23.08 -6.67 23.24
C LYS A 275 -24.60 -6.78 23.40
N SER A 276 -25.08 -6.90 24.64
CA SER A 276 -26.52 -6.95 24.94
C SER A 276 -27.28 -5.66 24.61
N ASN A 277 -26.57 -4.53 24.53
CA ASN A 277 -27.13 -3.20 24.31
C ASN A 277 -26.89 -2.71 22.87
N TRP A 278 -26.17 -3.49 22.06
CA TRP A 278 -25.92 -3.18 20.66
C TRP A 278 -27.24 -3.17 19.87
N GLY A 279 -27.45 -2.15 19.03
CA GLY A 279 -28.70 -1.92 18.29
C GLY A 279 -29.53 -0.72 18.78
N ARG A 280 -29.17 -0.10 19.92
CA ARG A 280 -29.66 1.23 20.36
C ARG A 280 -28.55 2.28 20.45
N THR A 281 -27.39 1.97 19.86
CA THR A 281 -26.16 2.73 19.99
C THR A 281 -26.10 3.88 19.00
N PHE A 282 -25.52 5.00 19.41
CA PHE A 282 -25.22 6.14 18.54
C PHE A 282 -23.71 6.36 18.45
N MET A 283 -23.25 6.83 17.30
CA MET A 283 -21.87 7.24 17.10
C MET A 283 -21.60 8.54 17.86
N ARG A 284 -20.50 8.58 18.61
CA ARG A 284 -20.01 9.74 19.36
C ARG A 284 -18.84 10.33 18.62
N SER A 285 -18.84 11.65 18.41
CA SER A 285 -17.67 12.32 17.85
C SER A 285 -16.49 12.24 18.83
N CYS A 286 -15.33 12.05 18.26
CA CYS A 286 -14.06 11.95 18.94
C CYS A 286 -13.68 13.31 19.54
N ASP A 287 -13.21 13.30 20.80
CA ASP A 287 -12.81 14.49 21.55
C ASP A 287 -11.44 14.26 22.21
N ALA A 288 -10.84 15.33 22.75
CA ALA A 288 -9.51 15.26 23.35
C ALA A 288 -9.44 14.39 24.63
N ALA A 289 -10.58 14.05 25.25
CA ALA A 289 -10.62 13.22 26.45
C ALA A 289 -10.59 11.72 26.11
N HIS A 290 -11.18 11.33 24.97
CA HIS A 290 -11.29 9.94 24.57
C HIS A 290 -10.31 9.57 23.47
N CYS A 291 -9.85 10.52 22.65
CA CYS A 291 -9.07 10.23 21.47
C CYS A 291 -7.68 10.84 21.47
N THR A 292 -6.72 10.07 20.95
CA THR A 292 -5.35 10.51 20.72
C THR A 292 -4.84 9.99 19.38
N ALA A 293 -4.18 10.86 18.61
CA ALA A 293 -3.49 10.48 17.37
C ALA A 293 -2.03 10.10 17.69
N GLU A 294 -1.56 9.00 17.10
CA GLU A 294 -0.20 8.48 17.16
C GLU A 294 0.34 8.25 15.73
N ASP A 295 1.64 7.98 15.57
CA ASP A 295 2.30 7.74 14.27
C ASP A 295 2.01 8.81 13.20
N GLY A 296 2.01 10.08 13.62
CA GLY A 296 1.69 11.20 12.74
C GLY A 296 0.26 11.18 12.20
N GLY A 297 -0.68 10.54 12.92
CA GLY A 297 -2.10 10.45 12.58
C GLY A 297 -2.49 9.18 11.82
N LYS A 298 -1.56 8.24 11.58
CA LYS A 298 -1.90 6.92 11.02
C LYS A 298 -2.58 6.00 12.03
N THR A 299 -2.39 6.25 13.32
CA THR A 299 -3.02 5.48 14.39
C THR A 299 -3.86 6.42 15.24
N VAL A 300 -5.13 6.08 15.49
CA VAL A 300 -6.00 6.82 16.42
C VAL A 300 -6.42 5.86 17.53
N LYS A 301 -6.08 6.20 18.77
CA LYS A 301 -6.52 5.44 19.95
C LYS A 301 -7.72 6.12 20.59
N ILE A 302 -8.80 5.36 20.75
CA ILE A 302 -10.04 5.77 21.43
C ILE A 302 -10.13 4.99 22.74
N ARG A 303 -10.10 5.69 23.87
CA ARG A 303 -10.14 5.09 25.22
C ARG A 303 -11.52 5.29 25.84
N ILE A 304 -12.15 4.19 26.22
CA ILE A 304 -13.52 4.14 26.75
C ILE A 304 -13.47 3.50 28.14
N PRO A 305 -13.55 4.31 29.22
CA PRO A 305 -13.48 3.82 30.58
C PRO A 305 -14.75 3.04 30.96
N ASN A 306 -14.69 2.30 32.06
CA ASN A 306 -15.82 1.53 32.64
C ASN A 306 -16.40 0.46 31.69
N SER A 307 -15.59 -0.09 30.80
CA SER A 307 -15.97 -1.17 29.89
C SER A 307 -15.88 -2.53 30.59
N SER A 308 -16.92 -3.35 30.46
CA SER A 308 -17.00 -4.66 31.12
C SER A 308 -17.85 -5.65 30.34
N GLY A 309 -17.43 -6.92 30.32
CA GLY A 309 -18.08 -7.97 29.54
C GLY A 309 -17.68 -7.93 28.07
N THR A 310 -18.43 -8.62 27.21
CA THR A 310 -18.23 -8.52 25.77
C THR A 310 -18.72 -7.17 25.29
N MET A 311 -17.79 -6.34 24.83
CA MET A 311 -18.04 -5.03 24.25
C MET A 311 -18.10 -5.17 22.74
N SER A 312 -19.16 -4.60 22.14
CA SER A 312 -19.29 -4.41 20.71
C SER A 312 -18.90 -2.98 20.38
N PHE A 313 -18.13 -2.77 19.30
CA PHE A 313 -17.64 -1.45 18.92
C PHE A 313 -17.48 -1.28 17.41
N ALA A 314 -17.50 -0.02 16.98
CA ALA A 314 -17.35 0.42 15.61
C ALA A 314 -16.80 1.84 15.55
N VAL A 315 -16.18 2.20 14.43
CA VAL A 315 -15.61 3.53 14.20
C VAL A 315 -16.01 4.02 12.81
N ASN A 316 -16.48 5.26 12.75
CA ASN A 316 -16.84 5.98 11.54
C ASN A 316 -15.87 7.15 11.34
N TYR A 317 -15.15 7.17 10.24
CA TYR A 317 -14.46 8.37 9.77
C TYR A 317 -15.42 9.09 8.82
N ILE A 318 -15.97 10.23 9.25
CA ILE A 318 -17.06 10.97 8.58
C ILE A 318 -16.65 11.40 7.18
N GLY A 319 -17.42 10.99 6.17
CA GLY A 319 -17.11 11.29 4.76
C GLY A 319 -16.03 10.38 4.17
N HIS A 320 -15.53 9.43 4.96
CA HIS A 320 -14.41 8.56 4.61
C HIS A 320 -14.83 7.08 4.59
N TYR A 321 -15.01 6.43 5.76
CA TYR A 321 -15.42 5.03 5.85
C TYR A 321 -15.94 4.66 7.25
N LEU A 322 -16.63 3.52 7.32
CA LEU A 322 -17.16 2.93 8.54
C LEU A 322 -16.59 1.51 8.71
N VAL A 323 -16.10 1.19 9.90
CA VAL A 323 -15.49 -0.10 10.22
C VAL A 323 -16.09 -0.65 11.51
N PRO A 324 -16.57 -1.91 11.52
CA PRO A 324 -16.84 -2.73 10.33
C PRO A 324 -17.97 -2.16 9.46
N GLN A 325 -18.03 -2.53 8.17
CA GLN A 325 -19.00 -1.93 7.24
C GLN A 325 -20.46 -2.22 7.61
N ASP A 326 -20.76 -3.44 8.05
CA ASP A 326 -22.06 -3.81 8.60
C ASP A 326 -22.03 -3.76 10.14
N TRP A 327 -21.55 -2.65 10.69
CA TRP A 327 -21.42 -2.50 12.15
C TRP A 327 -22.72 -2.73 12.92
N THR A 328 -23.87 -2.48 12.31
CA THR A 328 -25.18 -2.69 12.95
C THR A 328 -25.41 -4.16 13.26
N ASN A 329 -25.15 -5.06 12.30
CA ASN A 329 -25.39 -6.50 12.48
C ASN A 329 -24.12 -7.27 12.91
N HIS A 330 -22.95 -6.74 12.56
CA HIS A 330 -21.65 -7.38 12.70
C HIS A 330 -20.61 -6.39 13.25
N PRO A 331 -20.76 -5.92 14.51
CA PRO A 331 -19.75 -5.09 15.14
C PRO A 331 -18.43 -5.83 15.39
N ALA A 332 -17.35 -5.08 15.60
CA ALA A 332 -16.15 -5.66 16.20
C ALA A 332 -16.43 -5.96 17.67
N GLU A 333 -15.89 -7.06 18.18
CA GLU A 333 -16.12 -7.49 19.56
C GLU A 333 -14.79 -7.72 20.27
N THR A 334 -14.73 -7.31 21.52
CA THR A 334 -13.64 -7.70 22.42
C THR A 334 -14.22 -7.98 23.79
N THR A 335 -13.64 -8.94 24.50
CA THR A 335 -14.07 -9.23 25.86
C THR A 335 -13.25 -8.40 26.81
N CYS A 336 -13.87 -7.35 27.35
CA CYS A 336 -13.37 -6.76 28.56
C CYS A 336 -13.64 -7.75 29.68
N SER A 337 -12.58 -8.30 30.27
CA SER A 337 -12.67 -8.71 31.66
C SER A 337 -13.16 -7.48 32.40
N GLY A 338 -14.44 -7.51 32.80
CA GLY A 338 -14.97 -6.44 33.64
C GLY A 338 -14.05 -6.26 34.82
N ARG A 339 -14.14 -5.12 35.51
CA ARG A 339 -13.62 -5.03 36.87
C ARG A 339 -14.29 -6.12 37.74
N ARG A 340 -13.80 -7.36 37.68
CA ARG A 340 -13.25 -7.96 38.87
C ARG A 340 -12.01 -7.12 39.14
N GLN A 341 -12.10 -6.31 40.19
CA GLN A 341 -10.91 -5.74 40.81
C GLN A 341 -9.84 -6.82 40.87
N ALA A 342 -8.61 -6.45 40.53
CA ALA A 342 -7.40 -7.28 40.48
C ALA A 342 -7.18 -8.02 39.12
N ARG A 343 -6.05 -7.88 38.42
CA ARG A 343 -4.64 -7.93 38.88
C ARG A 343 -3.68 -7.31 37.83
N ALA A 344 -2.48 -6.85 38.18
CA ALA A 344 -1.57 -7.39 39.19
C ALA A 344 -1.17 -6.40 40.31
N PRO A 345 -1.68 -6.60 41.55
CA PRO A 345 -0.95 -6.22 42.75
C PRO A 345 0.22 -7.20 42.85
N GLY A 346 1.28 -7.03 42.06
CA GLY A 346 2.54 -7.73 42.33
C GLY A 346 3.27 -7.05 43.48
N ASP A 347 3.18 -5.72 43.48
CA ASP A 347 3.99 -4.84 44.32
C ASP A 347 3.25 -4.31 45.56
N ILE A 348 1.90 -4.45 45.62
CA ILE A 348 1.16 -4.10 46.83
C ILE A 348 1.41 -5.16 47.90
N SER A 349 2.16 -4.81 48.93
CA SER A 349 2.54 -5.73 50.00
C SER A 349 1.99 -5.25 51.34
N LEU A 350 1.78 -6.20 52.25
CA LEU A 350 1.34 -5.93 53.60
C LEU A 350 2.36 -6.46 54.60
N THR A 351 2.65 -5.64 55.60
CA THR A 351 3.41 -6.01 56.80
C THR A 351 2.60 -5.64 58.02
N ALA A 352 2.35 -6.57 58.95
CA ALA A 352 1.63 -6.27 60.19
C ALA A 352 2.43 -6.72 61.43
N THR A 353 2.57 -5.84 62.41
CA THR A 353 3.32 -6.09 63.65
C THR A 353 2.43 -5.81 64.86
N CYS A 354 2.32 -6.78 65.77
CA CYS A 354 1.54 -6.63 67.01
C CYS A 354 2.41 -6.73 68.26
N THR A 355 2.29 -5.78 69.18
CA THR A 355 2.99 -5.77 70.46
C THR A 355 2.26 -6.56 71.54
N ALA A 356 2.95 -6.92 72.64
CA ALA A 356 2.33 -7.59 73.79
C ALA A 356 1.20 -6.79 74.48
N SER A 357 1.12 -5.48 74.26
CA SER A 357 0.01 -4.60 74.69
C SER A 357 -1.16 -4.54 73.68
N HIS A 358 -1.17 -5.44 72.71
CA HIS A 358 -2.13 -5.57 71.62
C HIS A 358 -2.17 -4.37 70.65
N ASP A 359 -1.16 -3.51 70.67
CA ASP A 359 -1.04 -2.46 69.64
C ASP A 359 -0.62 -3.11 68.33
N LEU A 360 -1.54 -3.09 67.35
CA LEU A 360 -1.35 -3.64 66.02
C LEU A 360 -1.13 -2.49 65.04
N THR A 361 -0.01 -2.54 64.32
CA THR A 361 0.28 -1.66 63.19
C THR A 361 0.28 -2.49 61.92
N ILE A 362 -0.54 -2.10 60.95
CA ILE A 362 -0.62 -2.72 59.62
C ILE A 362 -0.11 -1.70 58.61
N ASP A 363 1.00 -2.00 57.95
CA ASP A 363 1.59 -1.20 56.90
C ASP A 363 1.28 -1.83 55.54
N VAL A 364 0.57 -1.09 54.70
CA VAL A 364 0.21 -1.47 53.34
C VAL A 364 1.01 -0.59 52.38
N ASN A 365 2.00 -1.19 51.71
CA ASN A 365 2.76 -0.52 50.67
C ASN A 365 2.02 -0.71 49.34
N LEU A 366 1.68 0.39 48.67
CA LEU A 366 0.96 0.41 47.39
C LEU A 366 1.88 0.22 46.18
N GLY A 367 3.20 0.24 46.37
CA GLY A 367 4.14 0.18 45.24
C GLY A 367 3.93 1.36 44.28
N PRO A 368 3.89 1.15 42.95
CA PRO A 368 3.64 2.21 41.97
C PRO A 368 2.16 2.61 41.84
N GLU A 369 1.25 1.98 42.60
CA GLU A 369 -0.19 2.22 42.50
C GLU A 369 -0.59 3.58 43.07
N ALA A 370 -1.57 4.22 42.42
CA ALA A 370 -2.09 5.50 42.88
C ALA A 370 -2.89 5.35 44.19
N PHE A 371 -2.69 6.26 45.14
CA PHE A 371 -3.41 6.28 46.41
C PHE A 371 -4.91 6.52 46.19
N PRO A 372 -5.80 5.57 46.55
CA PRO A 372 -7.24 5.66 46.24
C PRO A 372 -8.05 6.51 47.24
N GLY A 373 -7.44 6.99 48.33
CA GLY A 373 -8.13 7.64 49.45
C GLY A 373 -8.24 6.73 50.67
N LEU A 374 -8.21 7.31 51.89
CA LEU A 374 -8.24 6.53 53.14
C LEU A 374 -9.56 5.75 53.32
N ASP A 375 -10.67 6.30 52.86
CA ASP A 375 -12.01 5.69 52.90
C ASP A 375 -12.14 4.43 52.05
N HIS A 376 -11.19 4.18 51.15
CA HIS A 376 -11.13 2.98 50.32
C HIS A 376 -10.31 1.85 50.96
N PHE A 377 -9.66 2.08 52.10
CA PHE A 377 -9.01 1.01 52.86
C PHE A 377 -9.97 0.45 53.90
N GLN A 378 -10.12 -0.86 53.90
CA GLN A 378 -10.91 -1.58 54.90
C GLN A 378 -10.05 -2.71 55.48
N TYR A 379 -10.19 -2.99 56.77
CA TYR A 379 -9.53 -4.11 57.41
C TYR A 379 -10.52 -4.93 58.23
N ALA A 380 -10.38 -6.24 58.20
CA ALA A 380 -11.06 -7.16 59.11
C ALA A 380 -10.04 -7.72 60.09
N LEU A 381 -10.38 -7.70 61.37
CA LEU A 381 -9.52 -8.14 62.45
C LEU A 381 -10.35 -8.82 63.53
N GLU A 382 -10.18 -10.12 63.69
CA GLU A 382 -10.95 -10.93 64.64
C GLU A 382 -10.03 -11.90 65.39
N THR A 383 -10.53 -12.46 66.50
CA THR A 383 -9.79 -13.52 67.20
C THR A 383 -9.64 -14.75 66.30
N ALA A 384 -8.55 -15.50 66.45
CA ALA A 384 -8.29 -16.68 65.62
C ALA A 384 -9.41 -17.74 65.72
N THR A 385 -10.11 -17.79 66.86
CA THR A 385 -11.23 -18.70 67.14
C THR A 385 -12.57 -18.23 66.57
N THR A 386 -12.81 -16.91 66.51
CA THR A 386 -14.05 -16.35 65.94
C THR A 386 -14.08 -16.51 64.43
N TRP A 387 -12.95 -16.27 63.76
CA TRP A 387 -12.90 -16.28 62.29
C TRP A 387 -12.65 -17.71 61.75
N HIS A 388 -13.70 -18.52 61.70
CA HIS A 388 -13.72 -19.88 61.14
C HIS A 388 -14.41 -19.97 59.77
N THR A 389 -14.29 -21.11 59.08
CA THR A 389 -14.96 -21.35 57.80
C THR A 389 -16.48 -21.16 57.94
N GLY A 390 -17.08 -20.30 57.12
CA GLY A 390 -18.50 -19.95 57.17
C GLY A 390 -18.86 -18.72 58.02
N PHE A 391 -17.91 -18.16 58.77
CA PHE A 391 -18.07 -16.87 59.45
C PHE A 391 -17.60 -15.72 58.55
N THR A 392 -18.34 -14.62 58.50
CA THR A 392 -17.98 -13.41 57.73
C THR A 392 -17.63 -12.28 58.72
N PRO A 393 -16.36 -11.89 58.87
CA PRO A 393 -15.95 -10.84 59.79
C PRO A 393 -16.43 -9.46 59.30
N GLY A 394 -16.59 -8.53 60.24
CA GLY A 394 -16.86 -7.13 59.90
C GLY A 394 -15.64 -6.45 59.26
N MET A 395 -15.87 -5.70 58.18
CA MET A 395 -14.84 -4.87 57.54
C MET A 395 -14.90 -3.46 58.13
N HIS A 396 -13.86 -3.05 58.86
CA HIS A 396 -13.73 -1.70 59.39
C HIS A 396 -13.15 -0.78 58.31
N VAL A 397 -13.87 0.31 58.01
CA VAL A 397 -13.39 1.33 57.08
C VAL A 397 -12.36 2.21 57.79
N CYS A 398 -11.24 2.46 57.12
CA CYS A 398 -10.22 3.38 57.59
C CYS A 398 -10.78 4.80 57.75
N THR A 399 -10.43 5.45 58.86
CA THR A 399 -10.73 6.86 59.10
C THR A 399 -9.43 7.61 59.44
N PRO A 400 -9.39 8.95 59.38
CA PRO A 400 -8.18 9.70 59.71
C PRO A 400 -7.65 9.50 61.14
N SER A 401 -8.47 8.98 62.07
CA SER A 401 -8.05 8.68 63.44
C SER A 401 -7.41 7.30 63.60
N THR A 402 -7.64 6.37 62.65
CA THR A 402 -7.10 5.00 62.67
C THR A 402 -6.09 4.73 61.57
N CYS A 403 -6.08 5.53 60.50
CA CYS A 403 -5.22 5.32 59.34
C CYS A 403 -4.50 6.61 58.92
N GLN A 404 -3.23 6.47 58.54
CA GLN A 404 -2.37 7.55 58.06
C GLN A 404 -1.74 7.15 56.73
N HIS A 405 -1.70 8.09 55.78
CA HIS A 405 -1.04 7.90 54.48
C HIS A 405 0.28 8.67 54.44
N THR A 406 1.37 8.00 54.06
CA THR A 406 2.70 8.60 53.91
C THR A 406 3.40 7.99 52.69
N GLY A 407 3.62 8.79 51.64
CA GLY A 407 4.28 8.30 50.42
C GLY A 407 3.46 7.23 49.70
N SER A 408 4.03 6.05 49.49
CA SER A 408 3.32 4.88 48.96
C SER A 408 2.72 3.99 50.04
N HIS A 409 2.79 4.39 51.32
CA HIS A 409 2.39 3.56 52.46
C HIS A 409 1.10 4.07 53.11
N VAL A 410 0.23 3.12 53.48
CA VAL A 410 -0.92 3.36 54.34
C VAL A 410 -0.75 2.57 55.63
N ILE A 411 -0.66 3.29 56.74
CA ILE A 411 -0.43 2.75 58.06
C ILE A 411 -1.74 2.77 58.84
N ILE A 412 -2.23 1.60 59.22
CA ILE A 412 -3.42 1.38 60.05
C ILE A 412 -2.94 1.07 61.47
N LYS A 413 -3.39 1.85 62.46
CA LYS A 413 -3.12 1.64 63.88
C LYS A 413 -4.41 1.25 64.58
N THR A 414 -4.43 0.05 65.17
CA THR A 414 -5.61 -0.50 65.84
C THR A 414 -5.19 -1.40 67.01
N LYS A 415 -6.16 -1.90 67.78
CA LYS A 415 -5.94 -2.89 68.84
C LYS A 415 -6.33 -4.28 68.34
N ALA A 416 -5.46 -5.27 68.54
CA ALA A 416 -5.80 -6.66 68.29
C ALA A 416 -6.79 -7.16 69.34
N PRO A 417 -7.80 -7.97 68.95
CA PRO A 417 -8.84 -8.44 69.86
C PRO A 417 -8.38 -9.56 70.81
N SER A 418 -7.24 -10.20 70.52
CA SER A 418 -6.65 -11.27 71.32
C SER A 418 -5.17 -11.45 71.00
N ASN A 419 -4.46 -12.25 71.82
CA ASN A 419 -3.07 -12.62 71.58
C ASN A 419 -2.86 -13.28 70.22
N ASP A 420 -3.79 -14.13 69.77
CA ASP A 420 -3.77 -14.76 68.45
C ASP A 420 -4.94 -14.21 67.62
N TYR A 421 -4.66 -13.66 66.44
CA TYR A 421 -5.67 -12.96 65.62
C TYR A 421 -5.60 -13.38 64.14
N LYS A 422 -6.69 -13.11 63.43
CA LYS A 422 -6.79 -13.23 61.97
C LYS A 422 -7.02 -11.87 61.34
N LEU A 423 -6.31 -11.61 60.24
CA LEU A 423 -6.27 -10.32 59.58
C LEU A 423 -6.51 -10.47 58.07
N ALA A 424 -7.32 -9.57 57.52
CA ALA A 424 -7.32 -9.27 56.10
C ALA A 424 -7.48 -7.77 55.86
N VAL A 425 -6.95 -7.28 54.75
CA VAL A 425 -7.11 -5.90 54.28
C VAL A 425 -7.74 -5.92 52.90
N ASN A 426 -8.78 -5.12 52.70
CA ASN A 426 -9.40 -4.87 51.41
C ASN A 426 -9.15 -3.43 51.02
N ILE A 427 -8.54 -3.23 49.85
CA ILE A 427 -8.45 -1.94 49.20
C ILE A 427 -9.56 -1.92 48.16
N VAL A 428 -10.66 -1.25 48.49
CA VAL A 428 -11.87 -1.19 47.67
C VAL A 428 -11.51 -0.64 46.30
N GLY A 429 -11.78 -1.42 45.25
CA GLY A 429 -11.41 -1.02 43.89
C GLY A 429 -10.18 -1.76 43.35
N ILE A 430 -9.34 -2.30 44.24
CA ILE A 430 -7.97 -2.70 43.91
C ILE A 430 -7.70 -4.18 44.25
N THR A 431 -7.62 -4.55 45.53
CA THR A 431 -7.29 -5.94 45.93
C THR A 431 -7.64 -6.27 47.39
N THR A 432 -7.68 -7.55 47.73
CA THR A 432 -7.72 -8.08 49.09
C THR A 432 -6.42 -8.80 49.43
N LEU A 433 -5.91 -8.59 50.65
CA LEU A 433 -4.72 -9.21 51.22
C LEU A 433 -5.16 -10.04 52.45
N PRO A 434 -4.92 -11.36 52.50
CA PRO A 434 -4.16 -12.16 51.54
C PRO A 434 -4.87 -12.33 50.18
N ARG A 435 -4.07 -12.42 49.12
CA ARG A 435 -4.54 -12.44 47.73
C ARG A 435 -5.28 -13.73 47.39
N GLY A 436 -6.60 -13.73 47.49
CA GLY A 436 -7.45 -14.87 47.11
C GLY A 436 -8.63 -15.06 48.05
N ALA A 437 -8.84 -16.30 48.47
CA ALA A 437 -9.87 -16.74 49.43
C ALA A 437 -9.59 -16.21 50.85
N TRP A 438 -9.57 -14.88 51.02
CA TRP A 438 -9.19 -14.19 52.27
C TRP A 438 -10.13 -14.49 53.45
N LEU A 439 -11.37 -14.93 53.16
CA LEU A 439 -12.31 -15.40 54.17
C LEU A 439 -11.91 -16.78 54.70
N GLU A 440 -11.43 -17.65 53.82
CA GLU A 440 -11.05 -19.04 54.12
C GLU A 440 -9.59 -19.16 54.59
N GLN A 441 -8.72 -18.25 54.16
CA GLN A 441 -7.28 -18.25 54.44
C GLN A 441 -6.76 -16.85 54.83
N PRO A 442 -7.27 -16.22 55.91
CA PRO A 442 -6.75 -14.94 56.37
C PRO A 442 -5.32 -15.06 56.90
N TYR A 443 -4.59 -13.95 56.98
CA TYR A 443 -3.31 -13.94 57.67
C TYR A 443 -3.51 -14.26 59.14
N GLN A 444 -2.59 -15.03 59.74
CA GLN A 444 -2.59 -15.37 61.16
C GLN A 444 -1.40 -14.70 61.83
N GLY A 445 -1.65 -13.95 62.90
CA GLY A 445 -0.63 -13.22 63.63
C GLY A 445 -0.76 -13.41 65.13
N ARG A 446 0.33 -13.08 65.85
CA ARG A 446 0.40 -13.14 67.31
C ARG A 446 0.92 -11.83 67.88
N CYS A 447 0.38 -11.42 69.03
CA CYS A 447 0.78 -10.21 69.74
C CYS A 447 1.92 -10.48 70.71
N ASP A 448 3.06 -10.89 70.16
CA ASP A 448 4.32 -11.19 70.87
C ASP A 448 5.52 -10.43 70.27
N GLY A 449 5.27 -9.48 69.36
CA GLY A 449 6.28 -8.77 68.58
C GLY A 449 6.57 -9.39 67.22
N SER A 450 5.97 -10.54 66.88
CA SER A 450 6.08 -11.13 65.55
C SER A 450 5.44 -10.28 64.47
N THR A 451 5.97 -10.42 63.24
CA THR A 451 5.52 -9.69 62.06
C THR A 451 5.00 -10.66 61.00
N VAL A 452 3.87 -10.30 60.40
CA VAL A 452 3.22 -11.03 59.30
C VAL A 452 3.54 -10.31 57.99
N THR A 453 4.02 -11.03 56.95
CA THR A 453 4.38 -10.46 55.63
C THR A 453 3.79 -11.25 54.47
N ASP A 454 3.48 -10.58 53.35
CA ASP A 454 3.06 -11.23 52.09
C ASP A 454 4.27 -11.90 51.37
N GLY A 455 4.24 -13.22 51.19
CA GLY A 455 5.41 -14.06 50.90
C GLY A 455 5.96 -14.08 49.46
N SER A 456 5.98 -12.96 48.72
CA SER A 456 6.52 -12.92 47.34
C SER A 456 7.90 -12.27 47.25
N GLY A 457 8.97 -13.08 47.23
CA GLY A 457 10.32 -12.62 46.90
C GLY A 457 11.16 -13.72 46.24
N SER A 458 11.56 -13.50 44.98
CA SER A 458 12.73 -14.16 44.38
C SER A 458 13.43 -13.22 43.39
N PRO A 459 14.77 -13.15 43.38
CA PRO A 459 15.52 -12.17 42.60
C PRO A 459 15.79 -12.69 41.18
N GLN A 460 15.33 -11.99 40.15
CA GLN A 460 15.75 -12.23 38.76
C GLN A 460 16.53 -11.04 38.21
N GLY A 461 17.75 -11.36 37.77
CA GLY A 461 18.75 -10.43 37.27
C GLY A 461 18.33 -9.70 36.01
N THR A 462 18.77 -8.45 35.93
CA THR A 462 18.72 -7.59 34.75
C THR A 462 19.67 -8.12 33.67
N GLN A 463 19.11 -8.69 32.58
CA GLN A 463 19.75 -8.71 31.27
C GLN A 463 19.01 -7.73 30.36
N GLN A 464 19.73 -6.67 29.99
CA GLN A 464 19.30 -5.60 29.10
C GLN A 464 19.51 -6.03 27.64
N PRO A 465 18.48 -6.01 26.76
CA PRO A 465 18.71 -6.07 25.32
C PRO A 465 19.18 -4.69 24.82
N PRO A 466 20.10 -4.63 23.85
CA PRO A 466 20.66 -3.37 23.40
C PRO A 466 19.62 -2.56 22.61
N ALA A 467 19.63 -1.25 22.86
CA ALA A 467 18.87 -0.28 22.09
C ALA A 467 19.31 -0.31 20.62
N HIS A 468 18.41 -0.68 19.72
CA HIS A 468 18.57 -0.37 18.30
C HIS A 468 18.31 1.11 18.09
N THR A 469 19.36 1.91 18.23
CA THR A 469 19.41 3.27 17.69
C THR A 469 19.48 3.14 16.17
N GLN A 470 18.33 3.24 15.48
CA GLN A 470 18.36 3.57 14.05
C GLN A 470 18.85 5.01 13.93
N SER A 471 20.15 5.16 13.71
CA SER A 471 20.70 6.40 13.21
C SER A 471 20.11 6.64 11.81
N PRO A 472 19.67 7.87 11.47
CA PRO A 472 19.45 8.22 10.08
C PRO A 472 20.82 8.13 9.40
N VAL A 473 21.01 7.11 8.57
CA VAL A 473 22.16 7.06 7.68
C VAL A 473 21.93 8.18 6.67
N ASN A 474 22.50 9.34 6.97
CA ASN A 474 22.56 10.48 6.08
C ASN A 474 23.61 10.14 5.01
N VAL A 475 23.24 9.27 4.07
CA VAL A 475 24.07 9.01 2.88
C VAL A 475 23.92 10.23 1.98
N ASN A 476 24.76 11.23 2.20
CA ASN A 476 24.98 12.31 1.25
C ASN A 476 25.64 11.74 -0.02
N TYR A 477 24.86 11.12 -0.90
CA TYR A 477 25.25 11.06 -2.31
C TYR A 477 25.07 12.48 -2.86
N ALA A 478 26.20 13.19 -2.99
CA ALA A 478 26.24 14.54 -3.51
C ALA A 478 25.87 14.55 -5.00
N TYR A 479 24.58 14.66 -5.31
CA TYR A 479 24.15 15.28 -6.55
C TYR A 479 24.49 16.77 -6.47
N THR A 480 25.42 17.24 -7.30
CA THR A 480 25.70 18.66 -7.46
C THR A 480 24.54 19.26 -8.23
N ALA A 481 23.66 19.99 -7.54
CA ALA A 481 22.59 20.73 -8.17
C ALA A 481 23.15 21.70 -9.20
N GLY A 482 22.79 21.53 -10.47
CA GLY A 482 23.08 22.51 -11.50
C GLY A 482 22.26 23.78 -11.26
N ASP A 483 22.86 24.95 -11.52
CA ASP A 483 22.12 26.22 -11.53
C ASP A 483 20.94 26.11 -12.50
N ILE A 484 19.73 26.43 -12.03
CA ILE A 484 18.51 26.38 -12.83
C ILE A 484 18.53 27.34 -14.02
N ASN A 485 19.33 28.41 -13.90
CA ASN A 485 19.50 29.41 -14.96
C ASN A 485 20.59 29.02 -15.97
N ALA A 486 21.36 27.95 -15.71
CA ALA A 486 22.34 27.44 -16.64
C ALA A 486 21.70 26.54 -17.71
N PHE A 487 22.34 26.46 -18.88
CA PHE A 487 21.97 25.48 -19.88
C PHE A 487 22.30 24.07 -19.39
N ASN A 488 21.30 23.20 -19.37
CA ASN A 488 21.42 21.83 -18.88
C ASN A 488 20.54 20.90 -19.73
N THR A 489 20.86 19.61 -19.72
CA THR A 489 20.06 18.55 -20.34
C THR A 489 19.25 17.77 -19.32
N LYS A 490 19.48 17.97 -18.02
CA LYS A 490 18.81 17.23 -16.95
C LYS A 490 18.24 18.17 -15.89
N PHE A 491 16.97 17.95 -15.53
CA PHE A 491 16.31 18.67 -14.45
C PHE A 491 15.59 17.69 -13.51
N VAL A 492 15.86 17.79 -12.21
CA VAL A 492 15.26 16.94 -11.17
C VAL A 492 14.19 17.75 -10.45
N MET A 493 12.96 17.28 -10.46
CA MET A 493 11.81 17.90 -9.82
C MET A 493 11.37 17.11 -8.59
N GLU A 494 11.14 17.80 -7.48
CA GLU A 494 10.52 17.24 -6.28
C GLU A 494 9.10 17.76 -6.14
N LEU A 495 8.13 16.86 -6.27
CA LEU A 495 6.71 17.15 -6.14
C LEU A 495 6.24 16.68 -4.77
N SER A 496 5.60 17.56 -4.01
CA SER A 496 4.92 17.17 -2.78
C SER A 496 3.75 16.23 -3.09
N GLU A 497 3.34 15.44 -2.09
CA GLU A 497 2.08 14.71 -2.20
C GLU A 497 0.90 15.68 -2.23
N PRO A 498 -0.11 15.44 -3.09
CA PRO A 498 -1.36 16.19 -3.04
C PRO A 498 -1.96 16.14 -1.63
N GLY A 499 -2.55 17.24 -1.16
CA GLY A 499 -3.15 17.30 0.18
C GLY A 499 -2.15 17.33 1.35
N ASN A 500 -0.83 17.36 1.08
CA ASN A 500 0.22 17.34 2.11
C ASN A 500 0.19 16.08 3.00
N GLU A 501 -0.31 14.95 2.46
CA GLU A 501 -0.53 13.70 3.20
C GLU A 501 0.78 13.04 3.68
N LEU A 502 1.91 13.33 3.03
CA LEU A 502 3.26 12.87 3.43
C LEU A 502 4.25 14.06 3.44
N PRO A 503 4.24 14.92 4.48
CA PRO A 503 4.97 16.19 4.47
C PRO A 503 6.50 16.02 4.34
N ASN A 504 7.02 14.89 4.80
CA ASN A 504 8.45 14.57 4.81
C ASN A 504 8.94 13.81 3.56
N GLN A 505 8.04 13.45 2.64
CA GLN A 505 8.38 12.75 1.40
C GLN A 505 8.01 13.59 0.18
N SER A 506 8.63 13.28 -0.94
CA SER A 506 8.26 13.88 -2.23
C SER A 506 8.57 12.92 -3.37
N ARG A 507 7.73 12.99 -4.40
CA ARG A 507 7.88 12.27 -5.66
C ARG A 507 8.97 12.93 -6.49
N LYS A 508 9.84 12.11 -7.05
CA LYS A 508 10.97 12.57 -7.86
C LYS A 508 10.68 12.32 -9.33
N PHE A 509 10.56 13.40 -10.10
CA PHE A 509 10.46 13.35 -11.56
C PHE A 509 11.72 13.94 -12.17
N ILE A 510 12.19 13.37 -13.27
CA ILE A 510 13.40 13.83 -13.95
C ILE A 510 13.07 14.12 -15.41
N LEU A 511 13.47 15.29 -15.86
CA LEU A 511 13.37 15.73 -17.26
C LEU A 511 14.74 15.56 -17.92
N TYR A 512 14.78 14.85 -19.05
CA TYR A 512 15.96 14.69 -19.89
C TYR A 512 15.71 15.32 -21.25
N PHE A 513 16.56 16.27 -21.64
CA PHE A 513 16.53 16.91 -22.94
C PHE A 513 17.68 16.39 -23.81
N SER A 514 17.42 16.12 -25.10
CA SER A 514 18.47 15.70 -26.04
C SER A 514 19.46 16.82 -26.39
N SER A 515 19.15 18.08 -26.06
CA SER A 515 20.05 19.21 -26.26
C SER A 515 19.93 20.21 -25.11
N PRO A 516 20.99 20.96 -24.77
CA PRO A 516 20.96 21.86 -23.62
C PRO A 516 19.86 22.92 -23.74
N VAL A 517 19.08 23.07 -22.67
CA VAL A 517 18.03 24.06 -22.52
C VAL A 517 18.20 24.83 -21.21
N ARG A 518 17.64 26.02 -21.13
CA ARG A 518 17.54 26.81 -19.90
C ARG A 518 16.09 26.82 -19.44
N ALA A 519 15.87 26.50 -18.18
CA ALA A 519 14.55 26.57 -17.56
C ALA A 519 14.21 28.02 -17.19
N ARG A 520 12.96 28.42 -17.40
CA ARG A 520 12.37 29.65 -16.86
C ARG A 520 11.09 29.31 -16.14
N ILE A 521 11.05 29.61 -14.84
CA ILE A 521 9.90 29.35 -13.98
C ILE A 521 8.96 30.55 -14.02
N ASP A 522 7.69 30.30 -14.37
CA ASP A 522 6.59 31.24 -14.20
C ASP A 522 5.69 30.77 -13.06
N GLN A 523 5.81 31.42 -11.90
CA GLN A 523 4.99 31.12 -10.72
C GLN A 523 3.52 31.53 -10.91
N GLY A 524 3.23 32.53 -11.75
CA GLY A 524 1.85 32.97 -11.99
C GLY A 524 1.09 31.99 -12.87
N ALA A 525 1.73 31.53 -13.95
CA ALA A 525 1.15 30.50 -14.82
C ALA A 525 1.24 29.08 -14.24
N GLN A 526 2.07 28.90 -13.20
CA GLN A 526 2.38 27.60 -12.60
C GLN A 526 3.03 26.66 -13.64
N GLU A 527 3.97 27.22 -14.42
CA GLU A 527 4.58 26.57 -15.58
C GLU A 527 6.09 26.81 -15.62
N ILE A 528 6.81 25.90 -16.26
CA ILE A 528 8.24 26.00 -16.55
C ILE A 528 8.40 25.92 -18.06
N THR A 529 8.96 26.96 -18.65
CA THR A 529 9.30 26.99 -20.07
C THR A 529 10.78 26.66 -20.26
N PHE A 530 11.11 25.94 -21.34
CA PHE A 530 12.48 25.53 -21.63
C PHE A 530 12.94 26.13 -22.96
N GLU A 531 14.01 26.91 -22.92
CA GLU A 531 14.58 27.59 -24.09
C GLU A 531 15.88 26.90 -24.55
N PRO A 532 16.04 26.57 -25.84
CA PRO A 532 17.28 25.96 -26.35
C PRO A 532 18.49 26.90 -26.26
N GLN A 533 19.67 26.34 -26.00
CA GLN A 533 20.94 27.09 -26.02
C GLN A 533 21.23 27.76 -27.37
N ALA A 534 20.83 27.12 -28.47
CA ALA A 534 20.97 27.68 -29.81
C ALA A 534 20.04 28.89 -30.07
N GLY A 535 19.11 29.18 -29.16
CA GLY A 535 18.04 30.16 -29.37
C GLY A 535 16.92 29.62 -30.26
N GLY A 536 15.82 30.36 -30.34
CA GLY A 536 14.66 29.99 -31.15
C GLY A 536 13.80 28.88 -30.53
N GLN A 537 13.29 27.99 -31.38
CA GLN A 537 12.40 26.89 -31.00
C GLN A 537 13.16 25.57 -30.85
N TYR A 538 12.80 24.79 -29.83
CA TYR A 538 13.41 23.49 -29.56
C TYR A 538 13.04 22.44 -30.63
N ASN A 539 14.03 21.63 -31.00
CA ASN A 539 13.88 20.45 -31.85
C ASN A 539 14.65 19.31 -31.19
N GLY A 540 13.95 18.25 -30.79
CA GLY A 540 14.58 17.13 -30.08
C GLY A 540 13.63 16.44 -29.10
N LEU A 541 14.22 15.66 -28.20
CA LEU A 541 13.49 14.89 -27.19
C LEU A 541 13.40 15.64 -25.88
N LEU A 542 12.26 15.52 -25.23
CA LEU A 542 12.14 15.59 -23.78
C LEU A 542 11.63 14.23 -23.31
N GLN A 543 12.35 13.63 -22.37
CA GLN A 543 11.93 12.41 -21.69
C GLN A 543 11.65 12.68 -20.22
N VAL A 544 10.59 12.09 -19.70
CA VAL A 544 10.19 12.19 -18.29
C VAL A 544 10.36 10.84 -17.62
N ALA A 545 11.14 10.80 -16.55
CA ALA A 545 11.35 9.62 -15.71
C ALA A 545 10.77 9.83 -14.31
N TYR A 546 10.16 8.81 -13.72
CA TYR A 546 9.75 8.78 -12.32
C TYR A 546 10.73 7.94 -11.48
N ALA A 547 11.40 8.57 -10.52
CA ALA A 547 12.41 7.95 -9.67
C ALA A 547 11.88 7.51 -8.29
N GLY A 548 10.56 7.37 -8.15
CA GLY A 548 9.92 6.95 -6.91
C GLY A 548 9.61 8.10 -5.95
N ALA A 549 9.10 7.71 -4.78
CA ALA A 549 8.88 8.58 -3.64
C ALA A 549 9.93 8.28 -2.57
N SER A 550 10.61 9.32 -2.11
CA SER A 550 11.69 9.23 -1.11
C SER A 550 11.65 10.46 -0.19
N PRO A 551 12.45 10.48 0.89
CA PRO A 551 12.57 11.68 1.72
C PRO A 551 12.86 12.94 0.88
N ARG A 552 12.34 14.08 1.32
CA ARG A 552 12.60 15.36 0.64
C ARG A 552 14.10 15.64 0.58
N GLY A 553 14.61 16.04 -0.59
CA GLY A 553 16.03 16.25 -0.85
C GLY A 553 16.86 14.98 -1.15
N ASP A 554 16.29 13.78 -1.00
CA ASP A 554 16.99 12.53 -1.33
C ASP A 554 17.17 12.39 -2.85
N GLY A 555 18.43 12.49 -3.28
CA GLY A 555 18.86 12.36 -4.67
C GLY A 555 19.41 10.98 -5.05
N SER A 556 19.33 9.98 -4.19
CA SER A 556 20.01 8.69 -4.38
C SER A 556 19.66 7.96 -5.68
N GLN A 557 18.41 8.07 -6.13
CA GLN A 557 17.90 7.39 -7.34
C GLN A 557 17.86 8.28 -8.60
N VAL A 558 18.23 9.55 -8.50
CA VAL A 558 17.99 10.51 -9.60
C VAL A 558 18.89 10.29 -10.82
N ASN A 559 19.97 9.53 -10.68
CA ASN A 559 20.89 9.19 -11.76
C ASN A 559 20.62 7.80 -12.37
N PHE A 560 19.67 7.03 -11.82
CA PHE A 560 19.38 5.68 -12.28
C PHE A 560 19.05 5.63 -13.79
N PHE A 561 18.33 6.64 -14.28
CA PHE A 561 17.87 6.69 -15.68
C PHE A 561 18.85 7.30 -16.67
N ASP A 562 19.99 7.85 -16.21
CA ASP A 562 20.91 8.63 -17.04
C ASP A 562 21.40 7.84 -18.26
N LYS A 563 21.67 6.53 -18.08
CA LYS A 563 22.19 5.66 -19.14
C LYS A 563 21.15 5.26 -20.21
N TYR A 564 19.86 5.49 -19.96
CA TYR A 564 18.78 5.18 -20.91
C TYR A 564 18.21 6.41 -21.60
N ALA A 565 18.60 7.61 -21.16
CA ALA A 565 18.13 8.85 -21.74
C ALA A 565 18.70 9.05 -23.17
N GLY A 566 17.93 9.73 -24.02
CA GLY A 566 18.30 10.06 -25.40
C GLY A 566 17.90 9.03 -26.45
N VAL A 567 17.38 7.87 -26.05
CA VAL A 567 16.85 6.82 -26.94
C VAL A 567 15.45 6.41 -26.47
N TYR A 568 14.56 6.10 -27.41
CA TYR A 568 13.20 5.66 -27.12
C TYR A 568 12.71 4.59 -28.10
N SER A 569 11.69 3.84 -27.69
CA SER A 569 11.03 2.86 -28.56
C SER A 569 10.04 3.56 -29.49
N HIS A 570 10.14 3.32 -30.79
CA HIS A 570 9.23 3.91 -31.78
C HIS A 570 8.64 2.84 -32.69
N ASN A 571 7.32 2.67 -32.61
CA ASN A 571 6.55 1.67 -33.34
C ASN A 571 7.09 0.23 -33.15
N PRO A 572 7.19 -0.27 -31.90
CA PRO A 572 7.65 -1.62 -31.63
C PRO A 572 6.75 -2.68 -32.28
N GLU A 573 7.34 -3.84 -32.57
CA GLU A 573 6.70 -4.99 -33.21
C GLU A 573 6.75 -6.21 -32.30
N VAL A 574 5.69 -7.03 -32.30
CA VAL A 574 5.69 -8.34 -31.65
C VAL A 574 5.62 -9.43 -32.70
N LYS A 575 6.42 -10.47 -32.53
CA LYS A 575 6.38 -11.67 -33.36
C LYS A 575 6.20 -12.87 -32.45
N TYR A 576 5.42 -13.84 -32.89
CA TYR A 576 5.26 -15.08 -32.14
C TYR A 576 5.34 -16.29 -33.06
N CYS A 577 5.77 -17.42 -32.51
CA CYS A 577 5.73 -18.71 -33.20
C CYS A 577 5.49 -19.83 -32.18
N VAL A 578 5.11 -21.00 -32.69
CA VAL A 578 5.05 -22.23 -31.91
C VAL A 578 5.95 -23.24 -32.59
N SER A 579 6.92 -23.79 -31.86
CA SER A 579 7.76 -24.90 -32.30
C SER A 579 7.26 -26.19 -31.65
N ARG A 580 6.68 -27.07 -32.46
CA ARG A 580 6.28 -28.41 -32.03
C ARG A 580 7.50 -29.27 -31.73
N SER A 581 8.56 -29.13 -32.53
CA SER A 581 9.80 -29.87 -32.36
C SER A 581 10.47 -29.61 -31.01
N ARG A 582 10.24 -28.43 -30.42
CA ARG A 582 10.73 -28.06 -29.08
C ARG A 582 9.66 -28.10 -28.00
N ASN A 583 8.40 -28.30 -28.36
CA ASN A 583 7.24 -28.12 -27.49
C ASN A 583 7.21 -26.74 -26.80
N LYS A 584 7.54 -25.68 -27.55
CA LYS A 584 7.66 -24.31 -27.05
C LYS A 584 6.88 -23.30 -27.88
N GLY A 585 6.32 -22.29 -27.20
CA GLY A 585 5.82 -21.06 -27.78
C GLY A 585 6.83 -19.96 -27.54
N TYR A 586 7.06 -19.12 -28.55
CA TYR A 586 7.98 -18.00 -28.47
C TYR A 586 7.23 -16.71 -28.75
N VAL A 587 7.52 -15.68 -27.95
CA VAL A 587 7.07 -14.31 -28.19
C VAL A 587 8.30 -13.41 -28.17
N SER A 588 8.58 -12.80 -29.31
CA SER A 588 9.67 -11.87 -29.54
C SER A 588 9.14 -10.45 -29.60
N PHE A 589 9.85 -9.53 -28.96
CA PHE A 589 9.55 -8.10 -28.95
C PHE A 589 10.71 -7.39 -29.64
N ASP A 590 10.44 -6.67 -30.71
CA ASP A 590 11.37 -5.70 -31.28
C ASP A 590 10.96 -4.31 -30.84
N TRP A 591 11.77 -3.66 -30.01
CA TRP A 591 11.42 -2.35 -29.48
C TRP A 591 11.74 -1.20 -30.44
N HIS A 592 12.41 -1.45 -31.57
CA HIS A 592 12.77 -0.43 -32.56
C HIS A 592 13.34 0.86 -31.92
N PRO A 593 14.53 0.79 -31.29
CA PRO A 593 15.14 1.93 -30.61
C PRO A 593 15.54 3.01 -31.62
N VAL A 594 15.16 4.26 -31.35
CA VAL A 594 15.51 5.43 -32.16
C VAL A 594 16.03 6.58 -31.30
N ASP A 595 16.84 7.45 -31.89
CA ASP A 595 17.38 8.65 -31.27
C ASP A 595 16.49 9.89 -31.48
N ALA A 596 16.96 11.06 -31.05
CA ALA A 596 16.23 12.32 -31.16
C ALA A 596 15.88 12.77 -32.59
N SER A 597 16.57 12.24 -33.60
CA SER A 597 16.27 12.50 -35.01
C SER A 597 15.25 11.51 -35.59
N GLY A 598 14.86 10.48 -34.82
CA GLY A 598 14.08 9.35 -35.30
C GLY A 598 14.92 8.31 -36.05
N SER A 599 16.25 8.43 -36.02
CA SER A 599 17.15 7.46 -36.66
C SER A 599 17.37 6.24 -35.75
N PRO A 600 17.56 5.03 -36.30
CA PRO A 600 17.85 3.83 -35.51
C PRO A 600 19.05 4.03 -34.57
N ALA A 601 18.82 3.87 -33.27
CA ALA A 601 19.82 4.08 -32.23
C ALA A 601 20.65 2.80 -32.04
N ARG A 602 21.85 2.78 -32.64
CA ARG A 602 22.72 1.58 -32.64
C ARG A 602 23.47 1.30 -31.34
N SER A 603 23.66 2.30 -30.49
CA SER A 603 24.45 2.22 -29.25
C SER A 603 23.66 2.46 -27.97
N GLY A 604 22.37 2.81 -28.07
CA GLY A 604 21.50 3.01 -26.92
C GLY A 604 20.82 1.73 -26.46
N THR A 605 20.52 1.66 -25.16
CA THR A 605 19.77 0.56 -24.55
C THR A 605 18.47 1.09 -23.98
N LEU A 606 17.36 0.43 -24.32
CA LEU A 606 16.07 0.71 -23.73
C LEU A 606 15.93 0.02 -22.36
N LEU A 607 15.34 0.74 -21.40
CA LEU A 607 14.82 0.15 -20.18
C LEU A 607 13.31 0.00 -20.31
N MET A 608 12.86 -1.24 -20.28
CA MET A 608 11.46 -1.59 -20.41
C MET A 608 10.98 -2.25 -19.10
N ALA A 609 9.99 -1.67 -18.44
CA ALA A 609 9.35 -2.20 -17.25
C ALA A 609 8.68 -3.53 -17.57
N THR A 610 8.98 -4.55 -16.77
CA THR A 610 8.41 -5.89 -16.92
C THR A 610 7.17 -6.01 -16.06
N MET A 611 6.09 -6.52 -16.66
CA MET A 611 4.94 -6.97 -15.91
C MET A 611 5.31 -8.24 -15.14
N PRO A 612 4.63 -8.54 -14.02
CA PRO A 612 5.07 -9.61 -13.13
C PRO A 612 5.14 -11.01 -13.79
N HIS A 613 4.22 -11.33 -14.70
CA HIS A 613 4.29 -12.58 -15.48
C HIS A 613 5.47 -12.58 -16.48
N GLN A 614 5.81 -11.43 -17.06
CA GLN A 614 6.97 -11.28 -17.95
C GLN A 614 8.26 -11.43 -17.16
N ALA A 615 8.33 -10.83 -15.96
CA ALA A 615 9.47 -10.95 -15.07
C ALA A 615 9.79 -12.41 -14.74
N LEU A 616 8.76 -13.22 -14.41
CA LEU A 616 8.93 -14.64 -14.09
C LEU A 616 9.46 -15.48 -15.26
N ILE A 617 9.14 -15.08 -16.49
CA ILE A 617 9.58 -15.79 -17.70
C ILE A 617 10.98 -15.31 -18.11
N LEU A 618 11.17 -14.00 -18.22
CA LEU A 618 12.44 -13.38 -18.62
C LEU A 618 13.56 -13.67 -17.62
N SER A 619 13.25 -13.77 -16.31
CA SER A 619 14.26 -14.09 -15.29
C SER A 619 14.88 -15.48 -15.45
N ARG A 620 14.29 -16.37 -16.25
CA ARG A 620 14.84 -17.71 -16.52
C ARG A 620 16.07 -17.65 -17.42
N THR A 621 16.12 -16.66 -18.31
CA THR A 621 17.15 -16.55 -19.35
C THR A 621 17.93 -15.24 -19.28
N HIS A 622 17.48 -14.27 -18.47
CA HIS A 622 18.07 -12.95 -18.38
C HIS A 622 18.09 -12.42 -16.94
N GLN A 623 19.05 -11.53 -16.67
CA GLN A 623 19.09 -10.79 -15.42
C GLN A 623 18.18 -9.57 -15.52
N LEU A 624 17.20 -9.49 -14.62
CA LEU A 624 16.34 -8.32 -14.49
C LEU A 624 16.95 -7.29 -13.55
N VAL A 625 16.56 -6.04 -13.75
CA VAL A 625 17.12 -4.87 -13.05
C VAL A 625 16.10 -4.33 -12.07
N ASP A 626 16.56 -4.03 -10.86
CA ASP A 626 15.74 -3.33 -9.88
C ASP A 626 15.54 -1.88 -10.29
N THR A 627 14.29 -1.43 -10.30
CA THR A 627 13.96 -0.05 -10.66
C THR A 627 13.51 0.76 -9.43
N PRO A 628 13.71 2.08 -9.44
CA PRO A 628 13.23 2.96 -8.37
C PRO A 628 11.71 2.96 -8.17
N PHE A 629 10.95 2.51 -9.17
CA PHE A 629 9.48 2.48 -9.16
C PHE A 629 8.90 1.10 -8.82
N THR A 630 9.65 0.25 -8.10
CA THR A 630 9.24 -1.05 -7.52
C THR A 630 9.03 -2.22 -8.49
N PHE A 631 8.98 -1.98 -9.79
CA PHE A 631 8.94 -3.07 -10.79
C PHE A 631 10.34 -3.53 -11.16
N LYS A 632 10.44 -4.74 -11.71
CA LYS A 632 11.65 -5.16 -12.41
C LYS A 632 11.65 -4.53 -13.80
N GLY A 633 12.82 -4.10 -14.25
CA GLY A 633 13.06 -3.66 -15.62
C GLY A 633 13.90 -4.70 -16.36
N TYR A 634 13.80 -4.68 -17.67
CA TYR A 634 14.70 -5.38 -18.56
C TYR A 634 15.44 -4.36 -19.42
N GLU A 635 16.76 -4.50 -19.46
CA GLU A 635 17.64 -3.69 -20.30
C GLU A 635 17.88 -4.41 -21.64
N GLY A 636 17.36 -3.84 -22.73
CA GLY A 636 17.60 -4.39 -24.06
C GLY A 636 16.63 -3.88 -25.11
N ASN A 637 17.07 -3.95 -26.37
CA ASN A 637 16.31 -3.47 -27.53
C ASN A 637 15.40 -4.55 -28.13
N ASP A 638 15.57 -5.79 -27.68
CA ASP A 638 14.75 -6.95 -28.03
C ASP A 638 14.53 -7.84 -26.82
N TRP A 639 13.34 -8.43 -26.73
CA TRP A 639 13.00 -9.44 -25.72
C TRP A 639 12.60 -10.74 -26.40
N LEU A 640 12.94 -11.87 -25.79
CA LEU A 640 12.41 -13.18 -26.17
C LEU A 640 11.83 -13.86 -24.93
N MET A 641 10.55 -14.17 -24.99
CA MET A 641 9.86 -14.98 -23.98
C MET A 641 9.60 -16.37 -24.53
N GLU A 642 9.94 -17.39 -23.73
CA GLU A 642 9.73 -18.79 -24.05
C GLU A 642 8.70 -19.40 -23.09
N TYR A 643 7.69 -20.05 -23.67
CA TYR A 643 6.59 -20.70 -22.98
C TYR A 643 6.60 -22.19 -23.28
N ASP A 644 6.36 -23.01 -22.27
CA ASP A 644 6.04 -24.41 -22.48
C ASP A 644 4.65 -24.52 -23.12
N VAL A 645 4.54 -25.19 -24.26
CA VAL A 645 3.24 -25.47 -24.86
C VAL A 645 2.65 -26.63 -24.08
N LEU A 646 1.55 -26.36 -23.39
CA LEU A 646 0.76 -27.41 -22.77
C LEU A 646 0.13 -28.24 -23.88
N HIS A 647 0.33 -29.56 -23.84
CA HIS A 647 -0.45 -30.48 -24.65
C HIS A 647 -1.90 -30.46 -24.15
N THR A 648 -2.70 -29.55 -24.69
CA THR A 648 -4.15 -29.69 -24.71
C THR A 648 -4.52 -30.18 -26.08
N GLU A 649 -4.30 -31.47 -26.34
CA GLU A 649 -5.13 -32.12 -27.34
C GLU A 649 -6.56 -32.01 -26.82
N VAL A 650 -7.45 -31.41 -27.62
CA VAL A 650 -8.89 -31.48 -27.39
C VAL A 650 -9.37 -32.94 -27.48
N ASP A 651 -8.51 -33.82 -28.03
CA ASP A 651 -8.65 -35.26 -27.94
C ASP A 651 -8.17 -35.77 -26.56
N PRO A 652 -8.97 -36.62 -25.89
CA PRO A 652 -8.58 -37.20 -24.62
C PRO A 652 -7.32 -38.05 -24.78
N ASP A 653 -6.39 -37.91 -23.83
CA ASP A 653 -5.12 -38.67 -23.77
C ASP A 653 -5.33 -40.13 -24.20
N PRO A 654 -4.75 -40.58 -25.32
CA PRO A 654 -4.94 -41.93 -25.84
C PRO A 654 -4.61 -43.02 -24.81
N ALA A 655 -3.66 -42.78 -23.90
CA ALA A 655 -3.32 -43.69 -22.82
C ALA A 655 -4.39 -43.71 -21.72
N GLY A 656 -4.96 -42.55 -21.39
CA GLY A 656 -6.14 -42.41 -20.53
C GLY A 656 -7.38 -43.10 -21.11
N VAL A 657 -7.67 -42.89 -22.39
CA VAL A 657 -8.77 -43.55 -23.12
C VAL A 657 -8.57 -45.07 -23.16
N ALA A 658 -7.35 -45.53 -23.41
CA ALA A 658 -7.02 -46.96 -23.40
C ALA A 658 -7.20 -47.57 -21.99
N LYS A 659 -6.82 -46.85 -20.93
CA LYS A 659 -7.03 -47.29 -19.53
C LYS A 659 -8.51 -47.38 -19.15
N VAL A 660 -9.33 -46.42 -19.58
CA VAL A 660 -10.79 -46.44 -19.35
C VAL A 660 -11.44 -47.58 -20.15
N ARG A 661 -11.03 -47.79 -21.41
CA ARG A 661 -11.51 -48.91 -22.24
C ARG A 661 -11.11 -50.28 -21.70
N ALA A 662 -9.97 -50.36 -21.02
CA ALA A 662 -9.48 -51.60 -20.40
C ALA A 662 -10.14 -51.91 -19.04
N ASN A 663 -10.99 -51.02 -18.51
CA ASN A 663 -11.68 -51.20 -17.22
C ASN A 663 -13.21 -51.32 -17.39
N PRO A 664 -13.77 -52.54 -17.39
CA PRO A 664 -15.19 -52.78 -17.63
C PRO A 664 -16.13 -52.06 -16.64
N ALA A 665 -15.67 -51.81 -15.41
CA ALA A 665 -16.48 -51.12 -14.39
C ALA A 665 -16.66 -49.62 -14.67
N GLN A 666 -15.70 -48.97 -15.34
CA GLN A 666 -15.79 -47.55 -15.70
C GLN A 666 -16.63 -47.31 -16.96
N LEU A 667 -16.74 -48.31 -17.85
CA LEU A 667 -17.60 -48.24 -19.04
C LEU A 667 -19.10 -48.28 -18.68
N GLN A 668 -19.50 -48.92 -17.56
CA GLN A 668 -20.91 -48.95 -17.13
C GLN A 668 -21.44 -47.59 -16.66
N VAL A 669 -20.58 -46.70 -16.14
CA VAL A 669 -20.98 -45.36 -15.70
C VAL A 669 -21.31 -44.43 -16.88
N LEU A 670 -20.70 -44.64 -18.05
CA LEU A 670 -20.95 -43.82 -19.25
C LEU A 670 -22.23 -44.19 -20.00
N PHE A 671 -22.74 -45.43 -19.85
CA PHE A 671 -23.98 -45.86 -20.51
C PHE A 671 -25.27 -45.51 -19.73
N PHE A 672 -25.16 -45.12 -18.45
CA PHE A 672 -26.33 -44.74 -17.64
C PHE A 672 -26.84 -43.31 -17.91
N LEU A 673 -26.08 -42.45 -18.60
CA LEU A 673 -26.49 -41.07 -18.91
C LEU A 673 -27.26 -40.92 -20.24
N ARG A 674 -27.71 -42.02 -20.85
CA ARG A 674 -28.52 -41.96 -22.09
C ARG A 674 -29.96 -42.43 -21.94
N HIS A 675 -30.39 -42.87 -20.76
CA HIS A 675 -31.77 -43.23 -20.44
C HIS A 675 -32.15 -42.74 -19.03
N GLU A 676 -32.13 -41.42 -18.82
CA GLU A 676 -33.10 -40.70 -17.99
C GLU A 676 -33.60 -39.48 -18.75
#